data_AF-A0A449A5A1-F1
#
_entry.id   AF-A0A449A5A1-F1
#
_cell.length_a   1.000
_cell.length_b   1.000
_cell.length_c   1.000
_cell.angle_alpha   90.00
_cell.angle_beta   90.00
_cell.angle_gamma   90.00
#
_symmetry.space_group_name_H-M   'P 1'
#
loop_
_entity.id
_entity.type
_entity.pdbx_description
1 polymer ?
#
loop_
_entity_poly.entity_id
_entity_poly.type
_entity_poly.pdbx_seq_one_letter_code
_entity_poly.pdbx_strand_id
1 'polypeptide(L)'
;MEKIYFWNWYGHRFDKKINDQKLDFYYYKQQINNVYNREKIKIYNNKKNNKQLFLKAKNALENKKNTTLKTLKIAYSNDLNIQKQSIKELNISNNLKNLIKFEIKKINLKLKESKRYVQNYFELLKNTSDDIHTKEKIIKGLILDAQEIEQKEFKKLAFLNISKKYYLSTKNLEINDISILDRLKLNDYEKTILNKDNNKEKIIFFYSKLVLKLNDLQKKKQLKLKDIKIIKKESKKKFLQNKKEIKISFENKIKNIEYSYNKEYFEQTNLIKQKKNQANKKLLSNKQKLLELQKLKETKLKNFYLKQKNDILKIKNKYKNNLQLIKKLHLFEMKYKKTILINNFYNLDSEKIKNIYSKLKDNLNNSKILNEFHNEINKSKKYYLEDKSLNKIVLTKLLKNNFSLIKNYWRKQNKILYVKALYYQEKSKILKDSSYESEFLEAKSNAAFNYVKDFSQELLKSNLEYKNAIYSLYLTDKDKNKKNAILLNNKNNDLKNNFKNEQINLKKMLKNKEITKKAYKTNLQKIKNFVNDEINELKLQNSEFKNKLILKTNFSKLLYKKKIFTKLYKSQILEAQKSIPIEANKYSNWKAMLLNLILPGSAEILIFKQYLKGFIMLLFTSLFYFVFVPFAFGLTWSKIGGVQGLIDLGSRIHNAAKGIVPDARYWMFGGIASIILLTITLAYNISSAVSAWRNGKFLSQGLRPLNWEQTKKWISNQGFPWMISIPGWFLIAFIVITPLLTSFLLSLSNTGFQHEPPGKTVDWVGFSQYGKWWIFRNNGLVLSLFRVMTWTFIWTFSAGFLVIIVGVIFALLVNNQHIKFKKFFRLIYIIPWAIPAFVTIIFLKSIFQADNDSLVNNILINLGIIKNGINYFSNIHTTRFLLIVIQTWLGHSYIFLLITGNLQSISKDVYEAASIDGANKKRQFSQITLPILLNSLMPLLIGQFIFMFNNFTIISLFSGGGPAYSQPTVFLEAGTDIMISWIFKLTQGTVQIDGNTAFASALVILSSSISVGFAAYGFAKNIKKGNN
;
A
#
# COMPACT_ATOMS: atom_id res chain seq x y z
N MET A 1 -18.12 -4.18 46.80
CA MET A 1 -17.18 -4.46 45.70
C MET A 1 -17.97 -5.16 44.60
N GLU A 2 -17.82 -4.77 43.34
CA GLU A 2 -18.55 -5.40 42.22
C GLU A 2 -18.25 -6.91 42.14
N LYS A 3 -19.13 -7.74 41.55
CA LYS A 3 -18.77 -9.13 41.25
C LYS A 3 -17.76 -9.16 40.09
N ILE A 4 -16.76 -10.05 40.10
CA ILE A 4 -15.95 -10.29 38.89
C ILE A 4 -16.75 -11.14 37.92
N TYR A 5 -17.28 -10.46 36.91
CA TYR A 5 -17.93 -11.07 35.75
C TYR A 5 -16.91 -11.66 34.79
N PHE A 6 -17.25 -12.82 34.24
CA PHE A 6 -16.69 -13.31 33.00
C PHE A 6 -17.35 -12.63 31.80
N TRP A 7 -16.63 -12.64 30.69
CA TRP A 7 -17.06 -12.04 29.45
C TRP A 7 -16.97 -13.04 28.33
N ASN A 8 -17.96 -13.02 27.44
CA ASN A 8 -17.89 -13.72 26.18
C ASN A 8 -17.34 -12.82 25.07
N TRP A 9 -17.14 -13.35 23.87
CA TRP A 9 -16.55 -12.59 22.75
C TRP A 9 -17.46 -11.46 22.23
N TYR A 10 -18.74 -11.45 22.62
CA TYR A 10 -19.72 -10.40 22.31
C TYR A 10 -19.82 -9.33 23.41
N GLY A 11 -19.06 -9.45 24.50
CA GLY A 11 -19.09 -8.50 25.61
C GLY A 11 -20.25 -8.68 26.59
N HIS A 12 -21.00 -9.78 26.50
CA HIS A 12 -22.00 -10.12 27.52
C HIS A 12 -21.32 -10.58 28.81
N ARG A 13 -21.92 -10.21 29.95
CA ARG A 13 -21.42 -10.47 31.30
C ARG A 13 -22.02 -11.76 31.83
N PHE A 14 -21.20 -12.57 32.51
CA PHE A 14 -21.61 -13.82 33.16
C PHE A 14 -21.09 -13.85 34.60
N ASP A 15 -21.94 -14.26 35.53
CA ASP A 15 -21.54 -14.57 36.90
C ASP A 15 -20.71 -15.87 36.92
N LYS A 16 -19.94 -16.16 37.97
CA LYS A 16 -19.36 -17.50 38.16
C LYS A 16 -20.45 -18.49 38.57
N LYS A 17 -20.41 -19.73 38.07
CA LYS A 17 -21.36 -20.77 38.52
C LYS A 17 -21.13 -21.15 39.98
N ILE A 18 -19.88 -21.42 40.35
CA ILE A 18 -19.49 -21.58 41.75
C ILE A 18 -18.97 -20.24 42.26
N ASN A 19 -19.70 -19.64 43.20
CA ASN A 19 -19.38 -18.33 43.75
C ASN A 19 -18.20 -18.40 44.75
N ASP A 20 -17.01 -18.74 44.24
CA ASP A 20 -15.79 -18.90 45.03
C ASP A 20 -15.17 -17.58 45.47
N GLN A 21 -15.50 -16.51 44.76
CA GLN A 21 -14.82 -15.23 44.79
C GLN A 21 -15.08 -14.38 46.03
N LYS A 22 -16.14 -14.64 46.80
CA LYS A 22 -16.53 -13.76 47.90
C LYS A 22 -15.53 -13.69 49.07
N LEU A 23 -14.45 -14.48 49.09
CA LEU A 23 -13.63 -14.69 50.30
C LEU A 23 -12.10 -14.80 50.07
N ASP A 24 -11.55 -14.53 48.88
CA ASP A 24 -10.10 -14.68 48.60
C ASP A 24 -9.35 -13.32 48.66
N PHE A 25 -8.27 -13.24 49.46
CA PHE A 25 -7.46 -12.02 49.59
C PHE A 25 -6.78 -11.61 48.27
N TYR A 26 -6.20 -12.56 47.55
CA TYR A 26 -5.56 -12.30 46.25
C TYR A 26 -6.60 -11.95 45.18
N TYR A 27 -7.84 -12.40 45.35
CA TYR A 27 -8.97 -11.99 44.53
C TYR A 27 -9.23 -10.49 44.64
N TYR A 28 -9.44 -9.97 45.85
CA TYR A 28 -9.71 -8.56 46.06
C TYR A 28 -8.54 -7.67 45.62
N LYS A 29 -7.28 -8.10 45.87
CA LYS A 29 -6.08 -7.38 45.40
C LYS A 29 -6.07 -7.20 43.88
N GLN A 30 -6.41 -8.26 43.15
CA GLN A 30 -6.45 -8.20 41.69
C GLN A 30 -7.68 -7.43 41.18
N GLN A 31 -8.81 -7.49 41.88
CA GLN A 31 -9.98 -6.72 41.49
C GLN A 31 -9.74 -5.22 41.55
N ILE A 32 -9.08 -4.74 42.61
CA ILE A 32 -8.65 -3.35 42.74
C ILE A 32 -7.77 -2.97 41.54
N ASN A 33 -6.82 -3.83 41.15
CA ASN A 33 -6.00 -3.61 39.95
C ASN A 33 -6.80 -3.64 38.65
N ASN A 34 -7.79 -4.53 38.51
CA ASN A 34 -8.62 -4.63 37.31
C ASN A 34 -9.53 -3.41 37.13
N VAL A 35 -10.18 -2.95 38.21
CA VAL A 35 -11.00 -1.73 38.20
C VAL A 35 -10.13 -0.51 37.88
N TYR A 36 -8.98 -0.39 38.55
CA TYR A 36 -7.98 0.64 38.25
C TYR A 36 -7.57 0.61 36.77
N ASN A 37 -7.28 -0.57 36.21
CA ASN A 37 -6.88 -0.72 34.81
C ASN A 37 -8.03 -0.38 33.84
N ARG A 38 -9.28 -0.76 34.15
CA ARG A 38 -10.46 -0.43 33.32
C ARG A 38 -10.71 1.08 33.29
N GLU A 39 -10.74 1.73 34.46
CA GLU A 39 -10.88 3.18 34.56
C GLU A 39 -9.71 3.91 33.88
N LYS A 40 -8.47 3.43 34.07
CA LYS A 40 -7.29 3.96 33.36
C LYS A 40 -7.44 3.84 31.83
N ILE A 41 -7.95 2.71 31.32
CA ILE A 41 -8.22 2.52 29.88
C ILE A 41 -9.33 3.47 29.42
N LYS A 42 -10.39 3.66 30.20
CA LYS A 42 -11.49 4.59 29.90
C LYS A 42 -10.97 6.03 29.79
N ILE A 43 -10.18 6.50 30.76
CA ILE A 43 -9.52 7.81 30.67
C ILE A 43 -8.62 7.90 29.43
N TYR A 44 -7.80 6.87 29.17
CA TYR A 44 -6.91 6.88 28.01
C TYR A 44 -7.68 6.95 26.69
N ASN A 45 -8.79 6.21 26.58
CA ASN A 45 -9.67 6.25 25.40
C ASN A 45 -10.34 7.63 25.26
N ASN A 46 -10.83 8.21 26.35
CA ASN A 46 -11.37 9.58 26.34
C ASN A 46 -10.30 10.59 25.91
N LYS A 47 -9.06 10.50 26.44
CA LYS A 47 -7.92 11.31 26.01
C LYS A 47 -7.62 11.14 24.52
N LYS A 48 -7.70 9.91 23.99
CA LYS A 48 -7.49 9.60 22.58
C LYS A 48 -8.60 10.20 21.70
N ASN A 49 -9.85 10.12 22.13
CA ASN A 49 -10.98 10.73 21.44
C ASN A 49 -10.87 12.27 21.44
N ASN A 50 -10.58 12.86 22.61
CA ASN A 50 -10.39 14.29 22.78
C ASN A 50 -9.13 14.82 22.07
N LYS A 51 -8.13 13.97 21.79
CA LYS A 51 -6.92 14.34 21.03
C LYS A 51 -7.27 14.86 19.64
N GLN A 52 -8.28 14.29 18.97
CA GLN A 52 -8.69 14.77 17.66
C GLN A 52 -9.32 16.16 17.72
N LEU A 53 -10.14 16.43 18.74
CA LEU A 53 -10.72 17.76 19.00
C LEU A 53 -9.63 18.78 19.29
N PHE A 54 -8.66 18.43 20.14
CA PHE A 54 -7.47 19.25 20.42
C PHE A 54 -6.68 19.57 19.14
N LEU A 55 -6.35 18.55 18.33
CA LEU A 55 -5.61 18.74 17.08
C LEU A 55 -6.38 19.61 16.08
N LYS A 56 -7.71 19.44 15.98
CA LYS A 56 -8.56 20.31 15.15
C LYS A 56 -8.53 21.76 15.63
N ALA A 57 -8.67 22.00 16.93
CA ALA A 57 -8.60 23.34 17.51
C ALA A 57 -7.23 23.99 17.30
N LYS A 58 -6.14 23.24 17.52
CA LYS A 58 -4.77 23.70 17.25
C LYS A 58 -4.56 24.06 15.77
N ASN A 59 -4.98 23.18 14.85
CA ASN A 59 -4.86 23.42 13.42
C ASN A 59 -5.70 24.62 12.97
N ALA A 60 -6.91 24.80 13.53
CA ALA A 60 -7.73 25.97 13.26
C ALA A 60 -7.04 27.27 13.70
N LEU A 61 -6.40 27.28 14.87
CA LEU A 61 -5.62 28.42 15.35
C LEU A 61 -4.35 28.65 14.52
N GLU A 62 -3.64 27.61 14.12
CA GLU A 62 -2.46 27.72 13.24
C GLU A 62 -2.83 28.25 11.85
N ASN A 63 -3.94 27.77 11.29
CA ASN A 63 -4.48 28.29 10.03
C ASN A 63 -4.88 29.76 10.20
N LYS A 64 -5.62 30.12 11.26
CA LYS A 64 -5.99 31.51 11.53
C LYS A 64 -4.76 32.41 11.73
N LYS A 65 -3.71 31.92 12.39
CA LYS A 65 -2.41 32.60 12.50
C LYS A 65 -1.78 32.81 11.12
N ASN A 66 -1.74 31.79 10.27
CA ASN A 66 -1.16 31.89 8.93
C ASN A 66 -1.94 32.85 8.05
N THR A 67 -3.27 32.82 8.11
CA THR A 67 -4.14 33.74 7.38
C THR A 67 -3.94 35.18 7.86
N THR A 68 -3.92 35.42 9.18
CA THR A 68 -3.66 36.76 9.74
C THR A 68 -2.26 37.30 9.43
N LEU A 69 -1.25 36.43 9.39
CA LEU A 69 0.10 36.83 8.95
C LEU A 69 0.16 37.13 7.44
N LYS A 70 -0.60 36.40 6.61
CA LYS A 70 -0.72 36.69 5.18
C LYS A 70 -1.44 38.02 4.95
N THR A 71 -2.55 38.28 5.63
CA THR A 71 -3.28 39.56 5.51
C THR A 71 -2.42 40.72 5.97
N LEU A 72 -1.67 40.58 7.07
CA LEU A 72 -0.69 41.58 7.52
C LEU A 72 0.38 41.87 6.46
N LYS A 73 0.91 40.83 5.79
CA LYS A 73 1.89 41.00 4.72
C LYS A 73 1.31 41.70 3.49
N ILE A 74 0.07 41.38 3.14
CA ILE A 74 -0.65 42.02 2.03
C ILE A 74 -0.89 43.49 2.35
N ALA A 75 -1.37 43.83 3.55
CA ALA A 75 -1.57 45.20 4.01
C ALA A 75 -0.28 46.02 3.90
N TYR A 76 0.84 45.50 4.44
CA TYR A 76 2.14 46.15 4.31
C TYR A 76 2.59 46.33 2.84
N SER A 77 2.36 45.33 1.98
CA SER A 77 2.67 45.45 0.56
C SER A 77 1.82 46.52 -0.14
N ASN A 78 0.55 46.62 0.23
CA ASN A 78 -0.37 47.61 -0.32
C ASN A 78 0.04 49.03 0.09
N ASP A 79 0.38 49.24 1.37
CA ASP A 79 0.89 50.52 1.86
C ASP A 79 2.13 50.96 1.07
N LEU A 80 3.08 50.05 0.81
CA LEU A 80 4.26 50.35 0.00
C LEU A 80 3.92 50.63 -1.47
N ASN A 81 2.94 49.93 -2.03
CA ASN A 81 2.52 50.13 -3.42
C ASN A 81 1.84 51.48 -3.61
N ILE A 82 1.00 51.93 -2.68
CA ILE A 82 0.38 53.26 -2.67
C ILE A 82 1.48 54.35 -2.70
N GLN A 83 2.49 54.22 -1.85
CA GLN A 83 3.62 55.16 -1.81
C GLN A 83 4.41 55.17 -3.14
N LYS A 84 4.70 53.99 -3.72
CA LYS A 84 5.36 53.89 -5.04
C LYS A 84 4.54 54.52 -6.16
N GLN A 85 3.22 54.34 -6.15
CA GLN A 85 2.32 54.89 -7.16
C GLN A 85 2.34 56.42 -7.14
N SER A 86 2.36 57.01 -5.93
CA SER A 86 2.46 58.47 -5.75
C SER A 86 3.76 59.08 -6.32
N ILE A 87 4.87 58.31 -6.40
CA ILE A 87 6.12 58.72 -7.06
C ILE A 87 5.99 58.57 -8.57
N LYS A 88 5.34 57.49 -9.03
CA LYS A 88 5.16 57.20 -10.45
C LYS A 88 4.38 58.32 -11.15
N GLU A 89 3.40 58.90 -10.46
CA GLU A 89 2.65 60.07 -10.91
C GLU A 89 3.55 61.32 -11.07
N LEU A 90 4.55 61.49 -10.20
CA LEU A 90 5.51 62.60 -10.28
C LEU A 90 6.64 62.39 -11.30
N ASN A 91 6.75 61.23 -11.96
CA ASN A 91 7.76 61.00 -13.00
C ASN A 91 7.57 61.86 -14.25
N ILE A 92 6.42 62.52 -14.39
CA ILE A 92 6.15 63.50 -15.43
C ILE A 92 7.15 64.68 -15.36
N SER A 93 7.68 65.01 -14.17
CA SER A 93 8.64 66.12 -13.98
C SER A 93 10.10 65.78 -14.27
N ASN A 94 10.40 64.56 -14.74
CA ASN A 94 11.78 64.14 -15.02
C ASN A 94 12.47 64.97 -16.11
N ASN A 95 11.70 65.48 -17.08
CA ASN A 95 12.21 66.29 -18.17
C ASN A 95 11.04 67.10 -18.77
N LEU A 96 11.31 68.32 -19.23
CA LEU A 96 10.32 69.21 -19.85
C LEU A 96 9.57 68.53 -21.00
N LYS A 97 10.24 67.67 -21.78
CA LYS A 97 9.60 66.86 -22.84
C LYS A 97 8.45 65.99 -22.30
N ASN A 98 8.60 65.38 -21.12
CA ASN A 98 7.59 64.52 -20.51
C ASN A 98 6.42 65.34 -19.95
N LEU A 99 6.72 66.51 -19.36
CA LEU A 99 5.70 67.44 -18.89
C LEU A 99 4.87 68.00 -20.05
N ILE A 100 5.51 68.44 -21.13
CA ILE A 100 4.82 68.94 -22.32
C ILE A 100 3.99 67.82 -22.97
N LYS A 101 4.52 66.58 -23.05
CA LYS A 101 3.75 65.43 -23.56
C LYS A 101 2.51 65.14 -22.70
N PHE A 102 2.62 65.30 -21.38
CA PHE A 102 1.49 65.14 -20.47
C PHE A 102 0.45 66.24 -20.63
N GLU A 103 0.87 67.51 -20.75
CA GLU A 103 -0.05 68.63 -20.99
C GLU A 103 -0.75 68.52 -22.36
N ILE A 104 -0.03 68.14 -23.41
CA ILE A 104 -0.62 67.82 -24.72
C ILE A 104 -1.66 66.71 -24.60
N LYS A 105 -1.35 65.64 -23.86
CA LYS A 105 -2.30 64.54 -23.63
C LYS A 105 -3.54 65.01 -22.86
N LYS A 106 -3.38 65.93 -21.90
CA LYS A 106 -4.47 66.52 -21.13
C LYS A 106 -5.39 67.36 -22.03
N ILE A 107 -4.83 68.15 -22.94
CA ILE A 107 -5.60 68.91 -23.94
C ILE A 107 -6.34 67.96 -24.89
N ASN A 108 -5.66 66.94 -25.43
CA ASN A 108 -6.31 65.95 -26.30
C ASN A 108 -7.45 65.21 -25.61
N LEU A 109 -7.32 64.93 -24.32
CA LEU A 109 -8.41 64.35 -23.51
C LEU A 109 -9.57 65.33 -23.37
N LYS A 110 -9.31 66.61 -23.04
CA LYS A 110 -10.35 67.64 -22.98
C LYS A 110 -11.08 67.83 -24.31
N LEU A 111 -10.37 67.82 -25.43
CA LEU A 111 -10.99 67.89 -26.76
C LEU A 111 -11.87 66.66 -27.03
N LYS A 112 -11.42 65.47 -26.63
CA LYS A 112 -12.20 64.24 -26.75
C LYS A 112 -13.42 64.22 -25.82
N GLU A 113 -13.29 64.79 -24.62
CA GLU A 113 -14.39 64.96 -23.66
C GLU A 113 -15.40 65.98 -24.16
N SER A 114 -14.96 67.12 -24.68
CA SER A 114 -15.82 68.13 -25.33
C SER A 114 -16.62 67.52 -26.46
N LYS A 115 -15.96 66.77 -27.37
CA LYS A 115 -16.63 66.06 -28.46
C LYS A 115 -17.66 65.04 -27.96
N ARG A 116 -17.32 64.26 -26.93
CA ARG A 116 -18.25 63.31 -26.29
C ARG A 116 -19.42 64.01 -25.62
N TYR A 117 -19.17 65.15 -24.97
CA TYR A 117 -20.19 65.96 -24.32
C TYR A 117 -21.20 66.45 -25.35
N VAL A 118 -20.74 67.03 -26.46
CA VAL A 118 -21.62 67.46 -27.58
C VAL A 118 -22.42 66.29 -28.14
N GLN A 119 -21.79 65.14 -28.38
CA GLN A 119 -22.48 63.94 -28.89
C GLN A 119 -23.57 63.44 -27.93
N ASN A 120 -23.24 63.30 -26.64
CA ASN A 120 -24.19 62.86 -25.62
C ASN A 120 -25.33 63.87 -25.46
N TYR A 121 -25.02 65.18 -25.50
CA TYR A 121 -26.02 66.23 -25.37
C TYR A 121 -26.96 66.28 -26.59
N PHE A 122 -26.43 66.07 -27.79
CA PHE A 122 -27.23 65.93 -29.01
C PHE A 122 -28.17 64.71 -28.97
N GLU A 123 -27.69 63.56 -28.49
CA GLU A 123 -28.55 62.37 -28.31
C GLU A 123 -29.68 62.61 -27.28
N LEU A 124 -29.40 63.35 -26.20
CA LEU A 124 -30.40 63.74 -25.21
C LEU A 124 -31.45 64.68 -25.79
N LEU A 125 -31.02 65.72 -26.53
CA LEU A 125 -31.91 66.68 -27.22
C LEU A 125 -32.82 66.04 -28.27
N LYS A 126 -32.35 64.98 -28.94
CA LYS A 126 -33.16 64.23 -29.92
C LYS A 126 -34.43 63.62 -29.29
N ASN A 127 -34.37 63.30 -28.00
CA ASN A 127 -35.44 62.61 -27.28
C ASN A 127 -36.34 63.56 -26.47
N THR A 128 -36.14 64.88 -26.53
CA THR A 128 -37.01 65.85 -25.84
C THR A 128 -38.23 66.23 -26.70
N SER A 129 -39.30 66.68 -26.06
CA SER A 129 -40.55 67.11 -26.72
C SER A 129 -40.50 68.54 -27.27
N ASP A 130 -39.35 69.22 -27.21
CA ASP A 130 -39.21 70.61 -27.66
C ASP A 130 -39.42 70.73 -29.19
N ASP A 131 -39.92 71.89 -29.63
CA ASP A 131 -40.15 72.16 -31.04
C ASP A 131 -38.83 72.27 -31.84
N ILE A 132 -38.93 72.05 -33.15
CA ILE A 132 -37.77 71.98 -34.07
C ILE A 132 -36.98 73.30 -34.08
N HIS A 133 -37.66 74.44 -34.01
CA HIS A 133 -37.01 75.74 -34.10
C HIS A 133 -36.19 76.05 -32.83
N THR A 134 -36.70 75.66 -31.66
CA THR A 134 -36.00 75.78 -30.38
C THR A 134 -34.80 74.85 -30.32
N LYS A 135 -34.93 73.61 -30.82
CA LYS A 135 -33.82 72.64 -30.92
C LYS A 135 -32.69 73.14 -31.83
N GLU A 136 -33.01 73.70 -32.99
CA GLU A 136 -32.00 74.28 -33.89
C GLU A 136 -31.24 75.44 -33.26
N LYS A 137 -31.93 76.31 -32.51
CA LYS A 137 -31.29 77.43 -31.81
C LYS A 137 -30.32 76.95 -30.72
N ILE A 138 -30.70 75.94 -29.95
CA ILE A 138 -29.85 75.35 -28.91
C ILE A 138 -28.64 74.64 -29.53
N ILE A 139 -28.83 73.89 -30.62
CA ILE A 139 -27.74 73.21 -31.34
C ILE A 139 -26.74 74.23 -31.89
N LYS A 140 -27.22 75.33 -32.49
CA LYS A 140 -26.33 76.41 -32.98
C LYS A 140 -25.54 77.05 -31.84
N GLY A 141 -26.17 77.32 -30.70
CA GLY A 141 -25.48 77.82 -29.50
C GLY A 141 -24.39 76.87 -29.00
N LEU A 142 -24.71 75.57 -28.90
CA LEU A 142 -23.75 74.54 -28.48
C LEU A 142 -22.56 74.37 -29.43
N ILE A 143 -22.80 74.48 -30.74
CA ILE A 143 -21.73 74.43 -31.73
C ILE A 143 -20.81 75.64 -31.59
N LEU A 144 -21.36 76.85 -31.38
CA LEU A 144 -20.57 78.05 -31.16
C LEU A 144 -19.72 77.96 -29.88
N ASP A 145 -20.31 77.53 -28.77
CA ASP A 145 -19.60 77.33 -27.50
C ASP A 145 -18.49 76.27 -27.64
N ALA A 146 -18.79 75.15 -28.31
CA ALA A 146 -17.81 74.09 -28.57
C ALA A 146 -16.67 74.58 -29.47
N GLN A 147 -16.98 75.35 -30.51
CA GLN A 147 -15.97 75.96 -31.39
C GLN A 147 -15.08 76.95 -30.65
N GLU A 148 -15.64 77.77 -29.75
CA GLU A 148 -14.85 78.71 -28.95
C GLU A 148 -13.88 77.97 -28.00
N ILE A 149 -14.37 76.92 -27.33
CA ILE A 149 -13.56 76.04 -26.47
C ILE A 149 -12.47 75.34 -27.27
N GLU A 150 -12.81 74.78 -28.44
CA GLU A 150 -11.87 74.10 -29.32
C GLU A 150 -10.79 75.07 -29.80
N GLN A 151 -11.14 76.26 -30.30
CA GLN A 151 -10.17 77.27 -30.74
C GLN A 151 -9.21 77.68 -29.61
N LYS A 152 -9.74 77.88 -28.39
CA LYS A 152 -8.94 78.24 -27.21
C LYS A 152 -7.97 77.13 -26.82
N GLU A 153 -8.39 75.87 -26.87
CA GLU A 153 -7.54 74.71 -26.55
C GLU A 153 -6.57 74.36 -27.69
N PHE A 154 -6.94 74.54 -28.95
CA PHE A 154 -6.05 74.42 -30.12
C PHE A 154 -4.94 75.46 -30.11
N LYS A 155 -5.24 76.71 -29.71
CA LYS A 155 -4.21 77.75 -29.51
C LYS A 155 -3.18 77.34 -28.45
N LYS A 156 -3.64 76.77 -27.32
CA LYS A 156 -2.75 76.23 -26.27
C LYS A 156 -1.95 75.02 -26.76
N LEU A 157 -2.55 74.14 -27.58
CA LEU A 157 -1.88 73.01 -28.19
C LEU A 157 -0.74 73.46 -29.13
N ALA A 158 -0.99 74.49 -29.94
CA ALA A 158 0.02 75.11 -30.80
C ALA A 158 1.18 75.68 -29.96
N PHE A 159 0.89 76.41 -28.88
CA PHE A 159 1.93 76.93 -27.97
C PHE A 159 2.76 75.80 -27.33
N LEU A 160 2.14 74.69 -26.91
CA LEU A 160 2.85 73.53 -26.37
C LEU A 160 3.68 72.78 -27.43
N ASN A 161 3.19 72.68 -28.67
CA ASN A 161 3.93 72.06 -29.77
C ASN A 161 5.14 72.90 -30.20
N ILE A 162 4.99 74.22 -30.29
CA ILE A 162 6.09 75.16 -30.55
C ILE A 162 7.11 75.06 -29.41
N SER A 163 6.67 75.09 -28.15
CA SER A 163 7.52 74.90 -26.96
C SER A 163 8.27 73.56 -26.97
N LYS A 164 7.61 72.49 -27.42
CA LYS A 164 8.21 71.15 -27.56
C LYS A 164 9.28 71.13 -28.65
N LYS A 165 8.99 71.73 -29.81
CA LYS A 165 9.92 71.80 -30.95
C LYS A 165 11.14 72.65 -30.59
N TYR A 166 10.93 73.78 -29.93
CA TYR A 166 11.99 74.63 -29.36
C TYR A 166 12.89 73.85 -28.39
N TYR A 167 12.31 73.18 -27.40
CA TYR A 167 13.09 72.38 -26.44
C TYR A 167 13.84 71.21 -27.09
N LEU A 168 13.31 70.61 -28.16
CA LEU A 168 13.99 69.53 -28.88
C LEU A 168 15.17 70.02 -29.72
N SER A 169 15.13 71.26 -30.22
CA SER A 169 16.22 71.85 -31.01
C SER A 169 17.32 72.44 -30.13
N THR A 170 16.98 73.09 -29.00
CA THR A 170 17.96 73.78 -28.16
C THR A 170 18.40 72.97 -26.94
N LYS A 171 17.54 72.09 -26.40
CA LYS A 171 17.67 71.41 -25.09
C LYS A 171 17.88 72.34 -23.89
N ASN A 172 17.76 73.65 -24.07
CA ASN A 172 17.91 74.65 -23.01
C ASN A 172 16.57 74.91 -22.31
N LEU A 173 16.61 75.21 -21.01
CA LEU A 173 15.44 75.57 -20.21
C LEU A 173 15.15 77.07 -20.21
N GLU A 174 16.03 77.87 -20.81
CA GLU A 174 15.92 79.32 -20.94
C GLU A 174 15.94 79.70 -22.42
N ILE A 175 15.17 80.73 -22.77
CA ILE A 175 15.08 81.24 -24.14
C ILE A 175 16.07 82.40 -24.26
N ASN A 176 17.26 82.11 -24.77
CA ASN A 176 18.35 83.10 -24.85
C ASN A 176 18.38 83.84 -26.20
N ASP A 177 17.74 83.27 -27.23
CA ASP A 177 17.72 83.81 -28.58
C ASP A 177 16.36 83.57 -29.24
N ILE A 178 15.66 84.66 -29.55
CA ILE A 178 14.30 84.68 -30.12
C ILE A 178 14.33 84.26 -31.60
N SER A 179 15.46 84.48 -32.28
CA SER A 179 15.62 84.17 -33.72
C SER A 179 15.48 82.67 -34.04
N ILE A 180 15.66 81.80 -33.04
CA ILE A 180 15.52 80.34 -33.17
C ILE A 180 14.06 79.94 -33.43
N LEU A 181 13.08 80.70 -32.92
CA LEU A 181 11.65 80.43 -33.14
C LEU A 181 11.27 80.51 -34.62
N ASP A 182 11.93 81.40 -35.37
CA ASP A 182 11.67 81.63 -36.80
C ASP A 182 12.28 80.52 -37.68
N ARG A 183 13.27 79.77 -37.15
CA ARG A 183 13.92 78.63 -37.84
C ARG A 183 13.28 77.27 -37.54
N LEU A 184 12.22 77.23 -36.72
CA LEU A 184 11.53 75.99 -36.38
C LEU A 184 10.69 75.48 -37.56
N LYS A 185 10.73 74.16 -37.79
CA LYS A 185 9.80 73.49 -38.72
C LYS A 185 8.38 73.47 -38.15
N LEU A 186 7.62 74.53 -38.42
CA LEU A 186 6.24 74.73 -37.96
C LEU A 186 5.24 74.39 -39.06
N ASN A 187 4.08 73.86 -38.68
CA ASN A 187 2.97 73.66 -39.60
C ASN A 187 2.30 75.00 -39.92
N ASP A 188 1.55 75.10 -41.02
CA ASP A 188 1.01 76.39 -41.49
C ASP A 188 0.13 77.10 -40.45
N TYR A 189 -0.64 76.34 -39.67
CA TYR A 189 -1.42 76.87 -38.54
C TYR A 189 -0.55 77.34 -37.34
N GLU A 190 0.58 76.69 -37.10
CA GLU A 190 1.53 77.11 -36.06
C GLU A 190 2.25 78.40 -36.48
N LYS A 191 2.55 78.57 -37.77
CA LYS A 191 3.12 79.79 -38.35
C LYS A 191 2.16 80.98 -38.26
N THR A 192 0.88 80.78 -38.59
CA THR A 192 -0.13 81.87 -38.51
C THR A 192 -0.37 82.33 -37.08
N ILE A 193 -0.33 81.42 -36.09
CA ILE A 193 -0.43 81.79 -34.68
C ILE A 193 0.83 82.52 -34.20
N LEU A 194 2.02 82.10 -34.65
CA LEU A 194 3.30 82.71 -34.24
C LEU A 194 3.47 84.15 -34.78
N ASN A 195 3.00 84.42 -36.00
CA ASN A 195 3.20 85.70 -36.71
C ASN A 195 2.13 86.78 -36.40
N LYS A 196 1.14 86.49 -35.54
CA LYS A 196 0.20 87.51 -35.03
C LYS A 196 0.85 88.37 -33.94
N ASP A 197 0.55 89.67 -33.92
CA ASP A 197 1.11 90.64 -32.97
C ASP A 197 1.06 90.17 -31.51
N ASN A 198 2.17 90.39 -30.78
CA ASN A 198 2.38 90.04 -29.38
C ASN A 198 2.33 88.54 -29.00
N ASN A 199 2.27 87.58 -29.96
CA ASN A 199 2.26 86.14 -29.61
C ASN A 199 3.65 85.54 -29.36
N LYS A 200 4.73 86.07 -29.95
CA LYS A 200 6.11 85.58 -29.70
C LYS A 200 6.51 85.74 -28.22
N GLU A 201 6.25 86.90 -27.62
CA GLU A 201 6.47 87.16 -26.19
C GLU A 201 5.56 86.30 -25.28
N LYS A 202 4.29 86.10 -25.67
CA LYS A 202 3.37 85.24 -24.92
C LYS A 202 3.81 83.77 -24.91
N ILE A 203 4.45 83.29 -25.98
CA ILE A 203 5.03 81.93 -26.02
C ILE A 203 6.24 81.84 -25.08
N ILE A 204 7.07 82.88 -25.00
CA ILE A 204 8.20 82.93 -24.05
C ILE A 204 7.70 82.90 -22.61
N PHE A 205 6.70 83.73 -22.28
CA PHE A 205 6.07 83.71 -20.97
C PHE A 205 5.38 82.36 -20.65
N PHE A 206 4.77 81.74 -21.65
CA PHE A 206 4.17 80.41 -21.50
C PHE A 206 5.22 79.33 -21.26
N TYR A 207 6.35 79.39 -21.97
CA TYR A 207 7.49 78.48 -21.81
C TYR A 207 8.14 78.64 -20.43
N SER A 208 8.39 79.87 -19.97
CA SER A 208 8.94 80.14 -18.64
C SER A 208 8.00 79.64 -17.53
N LYS A 209 6.68 79.80 -17.70
CA LYS A 209 5.67 79.22 -16.79
C LYS A 209 5.69 77.69 -16.75
N LEU A 210 5.96 77.02 -17.87
CA LEU A 210 6.14 75.56 -17.91
C LEU A 210 7.42 75.11 -17.20
N VAL A 211 8.50 75.88 -17.33
CA VAL A 211 9.78 75.63 -16.65
C VAL A 211 9.64 75.85 -15.13
N LEU A 212 8.97 76.91 -14.69
CA LEU A 212 8.64 77.13 -13.28
C LEU A 212 7.81 75.98 -12.70
N LYS A 213 6.80 75.51 -13.45
CA LYS A 213 5.97 74.37 -13.08
C LYS A 213 6.79 73.07 -13.01
N LEU A 214 7.74 72.87 -13.91
CA LEU A 214 8.67 71.74 -13.87
C LEU A 214 9.51 71.77 -12.58
N ASN A 215 10.08 72.92 -12.23
CA ASN A 215 10.90 73.11 -11.03
C ASN A 215 10.10 72.86 -9.74
N ASP A 216 8.86 73.36 -9.65
CA ASP A 216 7.98 73.10 -8.49
C ASP A 216 7.65 71.60 -8.36
N LEU A 217 7.34 70.92 -9.48
CA LEU A 217 7.06 69.48 -9.47
C LEU A 217 8.32 68.64 -9.15
N GLN A 218 9.51 69.09 -9.54
CA GLN A 218 10.78 68.46 -9.16
C GLN A 218 11.06 68.64 -7.67
N LYS A 219 10.84 69.83 -7.11
CA LYS A 219 10.96 70.11 -5.67
C LYS A 219 9.99 69.25 -4.86
N LYS A 220 8.71 69.19 -5.27
CA LYS A 220 7.70 68.30 -4.67
C LYS A 220 8.11 66.83 -4.73
N LYS A 221 8.68 66.37 -5.84
CA LYS A 221 9.18 65.00 -5.99
C LYS A 221 10.36 64.70 -5.05
N GLN A 222 11.30 65.63 -4.88
CA GLN A 222 12.42 65.46 -3.97
C GLN A 222 11.99 65.37 -2.51
N LEU A 223 11.05 66.22 -2.07
CA LEU A 223 10.47 66.17 -0.72
C LEU A 223 9.76 64.82 -0.48
N LYS A 224 8.88 64.40 -1.40
CA LYS A 224 8.15 63.13 -1.30
C LYS A 224 9.09 61.91 -1.27
N LEU A 225 10.21 61.95 -1.98
CA LEU A 225 11.24 60.90 -1.94
C LEU A 225 11.93 60.80 -0.57
N LYS A 226 12.11 61.92 0.14
CA LYS A 226 12.62 61.93 1.53
C LYS A 226 11.57 61.35 2.48
N ASP A 227 10.32 61.78 2.39
CA ASP A 227 9.23 61.31 3.27
C ASP A 227 8.98 59.81 3.13
N ILE A 228 8.99 59.28 1.89
CA ILE A 228 8.78 57.85 1.65
C ILE A 228 9.89 56.98 2.24
N LYS A 229 11.14 57.47 2.30
CA LYS A 229 12.22 56.74 2.99
C LYS A 229 11.93 56.58 4.48
N ILE A 230 11.38 57.62 5.11
CA ILE A 230 10.99 57.64 6.52
C ILE A 230 9.79 56.71 6.74
N ILE A 231 8.71 56.90 5.97
CA ILE A 231 7.48 56.08 6.03
C ILE A 231 7.78 54.60 5.79
N LYS A 232 8.67 54.26 4.85
CA LYS A 232 9.08 52.87 4.59
C LYS A 232 9.82 52.25 5.79
N LYS A 233 10.62 53.03 6.52
CA LYS A 233 11.32 52.58 7.73
C LYS A 233 10.33 52.34 8.86
N GLU A 234 9.38 53.25 9.07
CA GLU A 234 8.36 53.17 10.12
C GLU A 234 7.34 52.06 9.87
N SER A 235 6.79 51.97 8.65
CA SER A 235 5.87 50.88 8.25
C SER A 235 6.52 49.51 8.40
N LYS A 236 7.81 49.37 8.06
CA LYS A 236 8.58 48.13 8.29
C LYS A 236 8.72 47.81 9.77
N LYS A 237 8.99 48.82 10.63
CA LYS A 237 9.08 48.65 12.08
C LYS A 237 7.74 48.19 12.67
N LYS A 238 6.64 48.86 12.31
CA LYS A 238 5.27 48.53 12.72
C LYS A 238 4.84 47.14 12.25
N PHE A 239 5.16 46.77 11.01
CA PHE A 239 4.91 45.42 10.49
C PHE A 239 5.64 44.34 11.29
N LEU A 240 6.92 44.55 11.61
CA LEU A 240 7.71 43.60 12.40
C LEU A 240 7.18 43.44 13.83
N GLN A 241 6.73 44.54 14.44
CA GLN A 241 6.12 44.54 15.77
C GLN A 241 4.79 43.77 15.78
N ASN A 242 3.84 44.12 14.91
CA ASN A 242 2.55 43.44 14.80
C ASN A 242 2.72 41.94 14.49
N LYS A 243 3.70 41.60 13.64
CA LYS A 243 4.05 40.21 13.35
C LYS A 243 4.49 39.45 14.60
N LYS A 244 5.26 40.07 15.49
CA LYS A 244 5.69 39.45 16.77
C LYS A 244 4.51 39.29 17.72
N GLU A 245 3.69 40.33 17.90
CA GLU A 245 2.52 40.31 18.79
C GLU A 245 1.49 39.25 18.36
N ILE A 246 1.18 39.15 17.07
CA ILE A 246 0.30 38.10 16.52
C ILE A 246 0.86 36.71 16.83
N LYS A 247 2.16 36.47 16.62
CA LYS A 247 2.79 35.19 16.93
C LYS A 247 2.64 34.84 18.41
N ILE A 248 3.00 35.76 19.30
CA ILE A 248 2.93 35.56 20.76
C ILE A 248 1.50 35.29 21.20
N SER A 249 0.52 36.07 20.73
CA SER A 249 -0.90 35.90 21.06
C SER A 249 -1.43 34.51 20.67
N PHE A 250 -1.14 34.05 19.44
CA PHE A 250 -1.56 32.73 19.00
C PHE A 250 -0.80 31.60 19.70
N GLU A 251 0.48 31.78 20.02
CA GLU A 251 1.26 30.83 20.80
C GLU A 251 0.70 30.67 22.22
N ASN A 252 0.32 31.76 22.89
CA ASN A 252 -0.32 31.71 24.20
C ASN A 252 -1.68 31.00 24.15
N LYS A 253 -2.50 31.26 23.12
CA LYS A 253 -3.78 30.54 22.92
C LYS A 253 -3.57 29.03 22.73
N ILE A 254 -2.55 28.64 21.96
CA ILE A 254 -2.20 27.22 21.75
C ILE A 254 -1.74 26.59 23.08
N LYS A 255 -0.87 27.28 23.84
CA LYS A 255 -0.41 26.83 25.15
C LYS A 255 -1.56 26.64 26.14
N ASN A 256 -2.53 27.55 26.18
CA ASN A 256 -3.69 27.45 27.08
C ASN A 256 -4.58 26.26 26.77
N ILE A 257 -4.83 25.98 25.48
CA ILE A 257 -5.60 24.81 25.05
C ILE A 257 -4.84 23.51 25.34
N GLU A 258 -3.52 23.51 25.19
CA GLU A 258 -2.69 22.37 25.55
C GLU A 258 -2.67 22.12 27.06
N TYR A 259 -2.62 23.19 27.86
CA TYR A 259 -2.72 23.13 29.31
C TYR A 259 -4.06 22.54 29.76
N SER A 260 -5.20 23.05 29.24
CA SER A 260 -6.52 22.54 29.61
C SER A 260 -6.71 21.07 29.24
N TYR A 261 -6.26 20.68 28.04
CA TYR A 261 -6.27 19.28 27.58
C TYR A 261 -5.45 18.35 28.50
N ASN A 262 -4.29 18.79 28.97
CA ASN A 262 -3.43 17.98 29.84
C ASN A 262 -3.91 17.95 31.29
N LYS A 263 -4.47 19.05 31.80
CA LYS A 263 -4.97 19.18 33.17
C LYS A 263 -6.07 18.16 33.48
N GLU A 264 -7.09 18.06 32.64
CA GLU A 264 -8.22 17.13 32.82
C GLU A 264 -7.74 15.67 32.93
N TYR A 265 -6.80 15.29 32.06
CA TYR A 265 -6.20 13.95 32.10
C TYR A 265 -5.45 13.70 33.42
N PHE A 266 -4.64 14.67 33.86
CA PHE A 266 -3.85 14.56 35.08
C PHE A 266 -4.74 14.41 36.32
N GLU A 267 -5.76 15.25 36.46
CA GLU A 267 -6.72 15.21 37.58
C GLU A 267 -7.44 13.86 37.67
N GLN A 268 -8.00 13.37 36.56
CA GLN A 268 -8.68 12.08 36.56
C GLN A 268 -7.72 10.92 36.89
N THR A 269 -6.46 10.96 36.42
CA THR A 269 -5.48 9.92 36.76
C THR A 269 -5.11 9.91 38.25
N ASN A 270 -4.99 11.08 38.87
CA ASN A 270 -4.72 11.21 40.31
C ASN A 270 -5.90 10.70 41.14
N LEU A 271 -7.13 11.05 40.76
CA LEU A 271 -8.35 10.59 41.43
C LEU A 271 -8.42 9.05 41.50
N ILE A 272 -8.17 8.35 40.37
CA ILE A 272 -8.20 6.87 40.39
C ILE A 272 -7.04 6.31 41.22
N LYS A 273 -5.86 6.93 41.20
CA LYS A 273 -4.72 6.50 42.04
C LYS A 273 -5.07 6.60 43.52
N GLN A 274 -5.74 7.67 43.95
CA GLN A 274 -6.27 7.82 45.31
C GLN A 274 -7.30 6.75 45.65
N LYS A 275 -8.30 6.51 44.79
CA LYS A 275 -9.30 5.44 44.97
C LYS A 275 -8.66 4.05 45.09
N LYS A 276 -7.62 3.77 44.28
CA LYS A 276 -6.85 2.52 44.36
C LYS A 276 -6.15 2.37 45.70
N ASN A 277 -5.51 3.44 46.19
CA ASN A 277 -4.80 3.43 47.47
C ASN A 277 -5.76 3.23 48.64
N GLN A 278 -6.91 3.91 48.65
CA GLN A 278 -7.96 3.72 49.64
C GLN A 278 -8.48 2.27 49.66
N ALA A 279 -8.74 1.70 48.47
CA ALA A 279 -9.18 0.31 48.37
C ALA A 279 -8.11 -0.69 48.86
N ASN A 280 -6.83 -0.44 48.58
CA ASN A 280 -5.73 -1.26 49.08
C ASN A 280 -5.60 -1.18 50.61
N LYS A 281 -5.76 0.00 51.22
CA LYS A 281 -5.78 0.15 52.68
C LYS A 281 -6.91 -0.67 53.32
N LYS A 282 -8.13 -0.59 52.77
CA LYS A 282 -9.30 -1.38 53.21
C LYS A 282 -9.14 -2.88 53.00
N LEU A 283 -8.34 -3.31 52.02
CA LEU A 283 -8.03 -4.71 51.81
C LEU A 283 -7.01 -5.24 52.82
N LEU A 284 -5.96 -4.46 53.11
CA LEU A 284 -4.94 -4.81 54.09
C LEU A 284 -5.53 -4.95 55.49
N SER A 285 -6.44 -4.07 55.90
CA SER A 285 -7.11 -4.13 57.21
C SER A 285 -7.95 -5.39 57.41
N ASN A 286 -8.40 -6.06 56.34
CA ASN A 286 -9.25 -7.25 56.38
C ASN A 286 -8.50 -8.55 56.00
N LYS A 287 -7.16 -8.52 55.86
CA LYS A 287 -6.36 -9.61 55.31
C LYS A 287 -6.50 -10.93 56.08
N GLN A 288 -6.41 -10.91 57.41
CA GLN A 288 -6.43 -12.12 58.24
C GLN A 288 -7.80 -12.82 58.18
N LYS A 289 -8.89 -12.06 58.37
CA LYS A 289 -10.28 -12.55 58.27
C LYS A 289 -10.60 -13.18 56.91
N LEU A 290 -10.02 -12.64 55.82
CA LEU A 290 -10.17 -13.21 54.48
C LEU A 290 -9.39 -14.52 54.29
N LEU A 291 -8.18 -14.64 54.85
CA LEU A 291 -7.35 -15.83 54.73
C LEU A 291 -7.94 -17.05 55.48
N GLU A 292 -8.60 -16.84 56.62
CA GLU A 292 -9.28 -17.91 57.37
C GLU A 292 -10.52 -18.43 56.64
N LEU A 293 -11.36 -17.53 56.15
CA LEU A 293 -12.55 -17.86 55.36
C LEU A 293 -12.19 -18.57 54.04
N GLN A 294 -11.00 -18.27 53.48
CA GLN A 294 -10.47 -18.95 52.31
C GLN A 294 -10.11 -20.41 52.60
N LYS A 295 -9.38 -20.70 53.70
CA LYS A 295 -8.98 -22.06 54.08
C LYS A 295 -10.17 -23.00 54.29
N LEU A 296 -11.20 -22.54 55.01
CA LEU A 296 -12.43 -23.32 55.27
C LEU A 296 -13.22 -23.66 54.00
N LYS A 297 -13.09 -22.85 52.95
CA LYS A 297 -13.78 -23.03 51.68
C LYS A 297 -13.00 -23.91 50.70
N GLU A 298 -11.68 -23.77 50.68
CA GLU A 298 -10.79 -24.59 49.83
C GLU A 298 -10.93 -26.09 50.13
N THR A 299 -11.13 -26.47 51.39
CA THR A 299 -11.36 -27.87 51.78
C THR A 299 -12.68 -28.42 51.24
N LYS A 300 -13.79 -27.66 51.36
CA LYS A 300 -15.11 -28.04 50.81
C LYS A 300 -15.08 -28.16 49.27
N LEU A 301 -14.43 -27.21 48.58
CA LEU A 301 -14.30 -27.24 47.12
C LEU A 301 -13.43 -28.39 46.61
N LYS A 302 -12.34 -28.72 47.31
CA LYS A 302 -11.45 -29.83 46.95
C LYS A 302 -12.21 -31.17 46.94
N ASN A 303 -13.05 -31.41 47.94
CA ASN A 303 -13.88 -32.62 48.02
C ASN A 303 -14.94 -32.66 46.91
N PHE A 304 -15.58 -31.52 46.60
CA PHE A 304 -16.53 -31.41 45.48
C PHE A 304 -15.88 -31.72 44.13
N TYR A 305 -14.72 -31.13 43.82
CA TYR A 305 -14.00 -31.38 42.57
C TYR A 305 -13.46 -32.82 42.47
N LEU A 306 -13.06 -33.44 43.59
CA LEU A 306 -12.65 -34.85 43.63
C LEU A 306 -13.81 -35.78 43.25
N LYS A 307 -15.01 -35.56 43.79
CA LYS A 307 -16.22 -36.31 43.44
C LYS A 307 -16.53 -36.19 41.94
N GLN A 308 -16.55 -34.96 41.42
CA GLN A 308 -16.77 -34.72 39.97
C GLN A 308 -15.71 -35.41 39.09
N LYS A 309 -14.43 -35.38 39.49
CA LYS A 309 -13.36 -36.03 38.74
C LYS A 309 -13.58 -37.54 38.65
N ASN A 310 -14.00 -38.17 39.74
CA ASN A 310 -14.32 -39.60 39.78
C ASN A 310 -15.52 -39.95 38.89
N ASP A 311 -16.58 -39.14 38.90
CA ASP A 311 -17.75 -39.35 38.05
C ASP A 311 -17.40 -39.19 36.55
N ILE A 312 -16.59 -38.19 36.21
CA ILE A 312 -16.07 -38.02 34.84
C ILE A 312 -15.21 -39.21 34.41
N LEU A 313 -14.40 -39.79 35.31
CA LEU A 313 -13.60 -40.98 35.03
C LEU A 313 -14.48 -42.20 34.75
N LYS A 314 -15.54 -42.44 35.54
CA LYS A 314 -16.52 -43.51 35.31
C LYS A 314 -17.16 -43.38 33.92
N ILE A 315 -17.62 -42.18 33.55
CA ILE A 315 -18.23 -41.93 32.24
C ILE A 315 -17.21 -42.06 31.10
N LYS A 316 -15.96 -41.65 31.31
CA LYS A 316 -14.88 -41.82 30.32
C LYS A 316 -14.59 -43.30 30.05
N ASN A 317 -14.62 -44.14 31.08
CA ASN A 317 -14.47 -45.59 30.93
C ASN A 317 -15.66 -46.19 30.19
N LYS A 318 -16.89 -45.83 30.55
CA LYS A 318 -18.13 -46.20 29.80
C LYS A 318 -18.04 -45.79 28.33
N TYR A 319 -17.56 -44.58 28.04
CA TYR A 319 -17.34 -44.09 26.68
C TYR A 319 -16.31 -44.94 25.90
N LYS A 320 -15.16 -45.27 26.51
CA LYS A 320 -14.14 -46.12 25.87
C LYS A 320 -14.71 -47.50 25.52
N ASN A 321 -15.44 -48.11 26.45
CA ASN A 321 -16.08 -49.41 26.24
C ASN A 321 -17.11 -49.33 25.11
N ASN A 322 -18.02 -48.35 25.14
CA ASN A 322 -19.01 -48.13 24.09
C ASN A 322 -18.36 -47.88 22.71
N LEU A 323 -17.24 -47.19 22.66
CA LEU A 323 -16.51 -46.90 21.42
C LEU A 323 -15.83 -48.15 20.84
N GLN A 324 -15.30 -49.04 21.68
CA GLN A 324 -14.81 -50.35 21.24
C GLN A 324 -15.96 -51.24 20.75
N LEU A 325 -17.07 -51.28 21.50
CA LEU A 325 -18.24 -52.08 21.19
C LEU A 325 -18.87 -51.66 19.85
N ILE A 326 -18.99 -50.35 19.58
CA ILE A 326 -19.51 -49.84 18.31
C ILE A 326 -18.55 -50.07 17.13
N LYS A 327 -17.24 -50.06 17.36
CA LYS A 327 -16.28 -50.45 16.31
C LYS A 327 -16.45 -51.92 15.91
N LYS A 328 -16.67 -52.82 16.88
CA LYS A 328 -16.96 -54.25 16.63
C LYS A 328 -18.33 -54.43 15.94
N LEU A 329 -19.40 -53.90 16.54
CA LEU A 329 -20.76 -53.99 15.99
C LEU A 329 -20.87 -53.45 14.56
N HIS A 330 -20.16 -52.37 14.22
CA HIS A 330 -20.24 -51.80 12.89
C HIS A 330 -19.84 -52.81 11.80
N LEU A 331 -18.83 -53.66 12.04
CA LEU A 331 -18.41 -54.67 11.07
C LEU A 331 -19.48 -55.75 10.88
N PHE A 332 -20.10 -56.21 11.97
CA PHE A 332 -21.18 -57.19 11.92
C PHE A 332 -22.44 -56.62 11.26
N GLU A 333 -22.86 -55.42 11.63
CA GLU A 333 -24.01 -54.74 11.03
C GLU A 333 -23.85 -54.55 9.52
N MET A 334 -22.61 -54.32 9.07
CA MET A 334 -22.29 -54.19 7.66
C MET A 334 -22.46 -55.51 6.90
N LYS A 335 -21.97 -56.62 7.47
CA LYS A 335 -22.19 -57.96 6.92
C LYS A 335 -23.69 -58.28 6.91
N TYR A 336 -24.36 -58.09 8.05
CA TYR A 336 -25.81 -58.26 8.21
C TYR A 336 -26.63 -57.52 7.16
N LYS A 337 -26.42 -56.19 7.00
CA LYS A 337 -27.15 -55.38 6.01
C LYS A 337 -26.88 -55.82 4.58
N LYS A 338 -25.66 -56.29 4.29
CA LYS A 338 -25.31 -56.83 2.98
C LYS A 338 -26.08 -58.11 2.72
N THR A 339 -26.13 -59.01 3.69
CA THR A 339 -26.81 -60.30 3.61
C THR A 339 -28.32 -60.15 3.51
N ILE A 340 -28.94 -59.27 4.31
CA ILE A 340 -30.37 -58.94 4.16
C ILE A 340 -30.68 -58.39 2.78
N LEU A 341 -29.82 -57.52 2.24
CA LEU A 341 -30.06 -56.96 0.91
C LEU A 341 -30.01 -58.05 -0.17
N ILE A 342 -29.10 -59.03 -0.03
CA ILE A 342 -29.05 -60.21 -0.90
C ILE A 342 -30.30 -61.08 -0.72
N ASN A 343 -30.66 -61.43 0.52
CA ASN A 343 -31.82 -62.29 0.80
C ASN A 343 -33.14 -61.67 0.32
N ASN A 344 -33.37 -60.38 0.59
CA ASN A 344 -34.56 -59.69 0.13
C ASN A 344 -34.62 -59.55 -1.40
N PHE A 345 -33.49 -59.62 -2.10
CA PHE A 345 -33.46 -59.56 -3.56
C PHE A 345 -33.73 -60.91 -4.21
N TYR A 346 -33.41 -62.02 -3.53
CA TYR A 346 -33.64 -63.39 -3.97
C TYR A 346 -34.82 -64.08 -3.25
N ASN A 347 -35.64 -63.34 -2.49
CA ASN A 347 -36.75 -63.87 -1.66
C ASN A 347 -36.33 -65.02 -0.69
N LEU A 348 -35.11 -64.96 -0.16
CA LEU A 348 -34.63 -65.90 0.86
C LEU A 348 -35.10 -65.47 2.26
N ASP A 349 -35.20 -66.43 3.19
CA ASP A 349 -35.61 -66.15 4.58
C ASP A 349 -34.71 -65.08 5.22
N SER A 350 -35.29 -63.91 5.46
CA SER A 350 -34.62 -62.76 6.06
C SER A 350 -34.90 -62.64 7.56
N GLU A 351 -35.90 -63.35 8.10
CA GLU A 351 -36.29 -63.30 9.51
C GLU A 351 -35.31 -64.06 10.38
N LYS A 352 -34.86 -65.23 9.92
CA LYS A 352 -33.82 -66.01 10.62
C LYS A 352 -32.55 -65.18 10.86
N ILE A 353 -32.09 -64.44 9.85
CA ILE A 353 -30.90 -63.57 9.95
C ILE A 353 -31.14 -62.36 10.85
N LYS A 354 -32.34 -61.78 10.84
CA LYS A 354 -32.74 -60.70 11.77
C LYS A 354 -32.66 -61.19 13.22
N ASN A 355 -33.17 -62.38 13.50
CA ASN A 355 -33.16 -63.00 14.84
C ASN A 355 -31.76 -63.38 15.31
N ILE A 356 -30.88 -63.87 14.43
CA ILE A 356 -29.48 -64.14 14.78
C ILE A 356 -28.73 -62.84 15.07
N TYR A 357 -28.96 -61.80 14.26
CA TYR A 357 -28.31 -60.51 14.45
C TYR A 357 -28.78 -59.77 15.72
N SER A 358 -30.07 -59.90 16.11
CA SER A 358 -30.55 -59.37 17.39
C SER A 358 -29.86 -60.06 18.56
N LYS A 359 -29.78 -61.40 18.57
CA LYS A 359 -29.04 -62.17 19.58
C LYS A 359 -27.54 -61.78 19.63
N LEU A 360 -26.89 -61.55 18.48
CA LEU A 360 -25.50 -61.08 18.42
C LEU A 360 -25.30 -59.67 18.98
N LYS A 361 -26.29 -58.80 18.82
CA LYS A 361 -26.25 -57.43 19.34
C LYS A 361 -26.27 -57.43 20.87
N ASP A 362 -26.98 -58.39 21.46
CA ASP A 362 -27.10 -58.55 22.91
C ASP A 362 -25.87 -59.24 23.52
N ASN A 363 -25.22 -60.17 22.78
CA ASN A 363 -24.05 -60.88 23.29
C ASN A 363 -22.94 -61.11 22.22
N LEU A 364 -22.05 -60.12 22.07
CA LEU A 364 -21.04 -60.04 21.00
C LEU A 364 -19.92 -61.10 21.03
N ASN A 365 -19.71 -61.77 22.16
CA ASN A 365 -18.60 -62.71 22.36
C ASN A 365 -19.04 -64.18 22.28
N ASN A 366 -20.33 -64.47 22.02
CA ASN A 366 -20.82 -65.83 21.95
C ASN A 366 -20.38 -66.52 20.64
N SER A 367 -19.45 -67.47 20.73
CA SER A 367 -18.86 -68.19 19.60
C SER A 367 -19.88 -69.00 18.79
N LYS A 368 -20.89 -69.60 19.44
CA LYS A 368 -21.95 -70.36 18.75
C LYS A 368 -22.78 -69.47 17.83
N ILE A 369 -23.25 -68.33 18.34
CA ILE A 369 -24.08 -67.39 17.56
C ILE A 369 -23.25 -66.74 16.44
N LEU A 370 -21.96 -66.48 16.68
CA LEU A 370 -21.02 -66.00 15.66
C LEU A 370 -20.87 -67.00 14.50
N ASN A 371 -20.72 -68.28 14.81
CA ASN A 371 -20.60 -69.34 13.81
C ASN A 371 -21.91 -69.51 13.02
N GLU A 372 -23.07 -69.50 13.68
CA GLU A 372 -24.38 -69.51 13.02
C GLU A 372 -24.56 -68.32 12.07
N PHE A 373 -24.19 -67.12 12.51
CA PHE A 373 -24.24 -65.92 11.67
C PHE A 373 -23.30 -66.00 10.47
N HIS A 374 -22.10 -66.55 10.65
CA HIS A 374 -21.15 -66.76 9.55
C HIS A 374 -21.65 -67.80 8.54
N ASN A 375 -22.27 -68.88 9.00
CA ASN A 375 -22.85 -69.91 8.15
C ASN A 375 -23.98 -69.36 7.28
N GLU A 376 -24.93 -68.61 7.87
CA GLU A 376 -26.01 -67.99 7.10
C GLU A 376 -25.50 -66.94 6.11
N ILE A 377 -24.46 -66.15 6.47
CA ILE A 377 -23.81 -65.24 5.53
C ILE A 377 -23.20 -66.00 4.34
N ASN A 378 -22.50 -67.10 4.61
CA ASN A 378 -21.86 -67.90 3.57
C ASN A 378 -22.90 -68.54 2.64
N LYS A 379 -24.04 -68.99 3.20
CA LYS A 379 -25.18 -69.51 2.43
C LYS A 379 -25.71 -68.47 1.45
N SER A 380 -26.08 -67.27 1.92
CA SER A 380 -26.53 -66.17 1.04
C SER A 380 -25.48 -65.74 0.01
N LYS A 381 -24.19 -65.77 0.39
CA LYS A 381 -23.09 -65.44 -0.51
C LYS A 381 -22.92 -66.47 -1.62
N LYS A 382 -23.15 -67.77 -1.33
CA LYS A 382 -23.11 -68.86 -2.32
C LYS A 382 -24.17 -68.65 -3.40
N TYR A 383 -25.43 -68.42 -3.02
CA TYR A 383 -26.52 -68.07 -3.97
C TYR A 383 -26.17 -66.88 -4.87
N TYR A 384 -25.60 -65.81 -4.30
CA TYR A 384 -25.17 -64.64 -5.07
C TYR A 384 -24.01 -64.92 -6.06
N LEU A 385 -23.08 -65.81 -5.71
CA LEU A 385 -21.94 -66.16 -6.55
C LEU A 385 -22.36 -67.07 -7.72
N GLU A 386 -23.28 -68.01 -7.47
CA GLU A 386 -23.79 -69.00 -8.42
C GLU A 386 -24.78 -68.40 -9.44
N ASP A 387 -25.48 -67.32 -9.10
CA ASP A 387 -26.38 -66.62 -10.02
C ASP A 387 -25.62 -66.08 -11.26
N LYS A 388 -26.16 -66.32 -12.47
CA LYS A 388 -25.67 -65.75 -13.75
C LYS A 388 -26.68 -64.79 -14.40
N SER A 389 -27.81 -64.54 -13.76
CA SER A 389 -28.89 -63.73 -14.31
C SER A 389 -28.59 -62.22 -14.29
N LEU A 390 -29.37 -61.45 -15.06
CA LEU A 390 -29.36 -59.98 -15.07
C LEU A 390 -29.60 -59.37 -13.67
N ASN A 391 -30.28 -60.10 -12.78
CA ASN A 391 -30.51 -59.73 -11.39
C ASN A 391 -29.20 -59.56 -10.61
N LYS A 392 -28.17 -60.39 -10.87
CA LYS A 392 -26.83 -60.20 -10.31
C LYS A 392 -26.18 -58.89 -10.74
N ILE A 393 -26.40 -58.42 -11.97
CA ILE A 393 -25.82 -57.15 -12.46
C ILE A 393 -26.44 -55.95 -11.72
N VAL A 394 -27.74 -56.01 -11.44
CA VAL A 394 -28.44 -55.00 -10.64
C VAL A 394 -27.95 -55.04 -9.19
N LEU A 395 -27.90 -56.23 -8.61
CA LEU A 395 -27.48 -56.44 -7.22
C LEU A 395 -26.00 -56.08 -6.99
N THR A 396 -25.10 -56.41 -7.92
CA THR A 396 -23.67 -56.01 -7.88
C THR A 396 -23.52 -54.49 -7.86
N LYS A 397 -24.26 -53.75 -8.71
CA LYS A 397 -24.24 -52.27 -8.72
C LYS A 397 -24.77 -51.69 -7.41
N LEU A 398 -25.86 -52.22 -6.88
CA LEU A 398 -26.42 -51.84 -5.57
C LEU A 398 -25.42 -52.09 -4.43
N LEU A 399 -24.79 -53.27 -4.41
CA LEU A 399 -23.79 -53.65 -3.42
C LEU A 399 -22.56 -52.74 -3.47
N LYS A 400 -22.02 -52.47 -4.67
CA LYS A 400 -20.83 -51.61 -4.86
C LYS A 400 -21.09 -50.18 -4.38
N ASN A 401 -22.29 -49.63 -4.60
CA ASN A 401 -22.63 -48.28 -4.16
C ASN A 401 -23.02 -48.17 -2.68
N ASN A 402 -23.79 -49.12 -2.14
CA ASN A 402 -24.26 -49.08 -0.74
C ASN A 402 -23.19 -49.47 0.28
N PHE A 403 -22.21 -50.27 -0.14
CA PHE A 403 -21.14 -50.79 0.71
C PHE A 403 -19.75 -50.31 0.24
N SER A 404 -19.66 -49.17 -0.44
CA SER A 404 -18.36 -48.59 -0.83
C SER A 404 -17.52 -48.25 0.40
N LEU A 405 -16.20 -48.46 0.31
CA LEU A 405 -15.25 -48.21 1.41
C LEU A 405 -15.42 -46.81 2.02
N ILE A 406 -15.66 -45.81 1.17
CA ILE A 406 -15.81 -44.41 1.58
C ILE A 406 -17.10 -44.18 2.37
N LYS A 407 -18.26 -44.66 1.89
CA LYS A 407 -19.54 -44.50 2.61
C LYS A 407 -19.53 -45.29 3.92
N ASN A 408 -18.87 -46.45 3.94
CA ASN A 408 -18.71 -47.26 5.15
C ASN A 408 -17.89 -46.52 6.20
N TYR A 409 -16.76 -45.95 5.79
CA TYR A 409 -15.96 -45.07 6.64
C TYR A 409 -16.80 -43.92 7.19
N TRP A 410 -17.63 -43.28 6.38
CA TRP A 410 -18.50 -42.20 6.84
C TRP A 410 -19.58 -42.65 7.83
N ARG A 411 -20.23 -43.80 7.61
CA ARG A 411 -21.18 -44.39 8.57
C ARG A 411 -20.51 -44.72 9.90
N LYS A 412 -19.32 -45.30 9.87
CA LYS A 412 -18.51 -45.59 11.06
C LYS A 412 -18.19 -44.30 11.83
N GLN A 413 -17.71 -43.28 11.13
CA GLN A 413 -17.41 -41.97 11.73
C GLN A 413 -18.66 -41.32 12.33
N ASN A 414 -19.82 -41.42 11.67
CA ASN A 414 -21.07 -40.86 12.17
C ASN A 414 -21.52 -41.54 13.47
N LYS A 415 -21.40 -42.88 13.56
CA LYS A 415 -21.66 -43.63 14.80
C LYS A 415 -20.70 -43.28 15.93
N ILE A 416 -19.41 -43.16 15.63
CA ILE A 416 -18.41 -42.72 16.61
C ILE A 416 -18.75 -41.32 17.13
N LEU A 417 -19.20 -40.42 16.24
CA LEU A 417 -19.61 -39.08 16.60
C LEU A 417 -20.88 -39.07 17.48
N TYR A 418 -21.84 -39.96 17.22
CA TYR A 418 -23.03 -40.15 18.06
C TYR A 418 -22.68 -40.56 19.49
N VAL A 419 -21.80 -41.55 19.66
CA VAL A 419 -21.30 -41.97 21.00
C VAL A 419 -20.58 -40.83 21.71
N LYS A 420 -19.85 -40.03 20.93
CA LYS A 420 -19.14 -38.86 21.43
C LYS A 420 -20.11 -37.74 21.84
N ALA A 421 -21.23 -37.59 21.15
CA ALA A 421 -22.31 -36.69 21.54
C ALA A 421 -22.94 -37.12 22.87
N LEU A 422 -23.31 -38.41 23.01
CA LEU A 422 -23.80 -38.97 24.28
C LEU A 422 -22.82 -38.73 25.44
N TYR A 423 -21.52 -38.95 25.20
CA TYR A 423 -20.49 -38.65 26.19
C TYR A 423 -20.45 -37.15 26.58
N TYR A 424 -20.60 -36.24 25.62
CA TYR A 424 -20.66 -34.80 25.91
C TYR A 424 -21.92 -34.42 26.69
N GLN A 425 -23.07 -35.02 26.38
CA GLN A 425 -24.32 -34.80 27.09
C GLN A 425 -24.22 -35.26 28.55
N GLU A 426 -23.75 -36.49 28.78
CA GLU A 426 -23.56 -37.04 30.11
C GLU A 426 -22.52 -36.26 30.92
N LYS A 427 -21.42 -35.86 30.29
CA LYS A 427 -20.42 -34.98 30.93
C LYS A 427 -20.98 -33.59 31.22
N SER A 428 -21.87 -33.07 30.38
CA SER A 428 -22.55 -31.80 30.62
C SER A 428 -23.42 -31.86 31.87
N LYS A 429 -24.20 -32.94 32.05
CA LYS A 429 -25.06 -33.14 33.23
C LYS A 429 -24.26 -33.07 34.55
N ILE A 430 -23.10 -33.71 34.62
CA ILE A 430 -22.21 -33.63 35.82
C ILE A 430 -21.77 -32.19 36.09
N LEU A 431 -21.46 -31.44 35.04
CA LEU A 431 -20.86 -30.10 35.17
C LEU A 431 -21.89 -28.98 35.33
N LYS A 432 -23.20 -29.26 35.21
CA LYS A 432 -24.29 -28.30 35.08
C LYS A 432 -24.25 -27.17 36.12
N ASP A 433 -24.01 -27.52 37.37
CA ASP A 433 -24.03 -26.57 38.49
C ASP A 433 -22.63 -26.01 38.82
N SER A 434 -21.59 -26.57 38.20
CA SER A 434 -20.21 -26.27 38.55
C SER A 434 -19.46 -25.39 37.55
N SER A 435 -19.82 -25.45 36.26
CA SER A 435 -19.08 -24.72 35.23
C SER A 435 -19.87 -24.47 33.95
N TYR A 436 -19.57 -23.36 33.28
CA TYR A 436 -20.05 -23.07 31.92
C TYR A 436 -19.53 -24.05 30.85
N GLU A 437 -18.57 -24.90 31.19
CA GLU A 437 -18.20 -26.02 30.33
C GLU A 437 -19.38 -26.98 30.08
N SER A 438 -20.36 -27.06 30.98
CA SER A 438 -21.60 -27.81 30.75
C SER A 438 -22.38 -27.29 29.54
N GLU A 439 -22.74 -26.01 29.52
CA GLU A 439 -23.49 -25.39 28.41
C GLU A 439 -22.73 -25.52 27.08
N PHE A 440 -21.40 -25.38 27.11
CA PHE A 440 -20.58 -25.59 25.91
C PHE A 440 -20.59 -27.04 25.42
N LEU A 441 -20.50 -28.02 26.33
CA LEU A 441 -20.58 -29.44 26.00
C LEU A 441 -21.98 -29.85 25.51
N GLU A 442 -23.02 -29.24 26.06
CA GLU A 442 -24.40 -29.42 25.61
C GLU A 442 -24.60 -28.89 24.19
N ALA A 443 -24.18 -27.65 23.90
CA ALA A 443 -24.21 -27.10 22.55
C ALA A 443 -23.40 -27.97 21.56
N LYS A 444 -22.25 -28.50 21.98
CA LYS A 444 -21.41 -29.40 21.19
C LYS A 444 -22.08 -30.76 20.95
N SER A 445 -22.81 -31.26 21.95
CA SER A 445 -23.61 -32.49 21.86
C SER A 445 -24.75 -32.30 20.85
N ASN A 446 -25.52 -31.23 21.00
CA ASN A 446 -26.65 -30.90 20.12
C ASN A 446 -26.20 -30.71 18.67
N ALA A 447 -25.10 -29.98 18.44
CA ALA A 447 -24.51 -29.83 17.11
C ALA A 447 -24.08 -31.19 16.51
N ALA A 448 -23.50 -32.07 17.34
CA ALA A 448 -23.11 -33.40 16.90
C ALA A 448 -24.33 -34.28 16.57
N PHE A 449 -25.38 -34.27 17.40
CA PHE A 449 -26.63 -34.99 17.12
C PHE A 449 -27.30 -34.50 15.84
N ASN A 450 -27.41 -33.18 15.64
CA ASN A 450 -27.95 -32.59 14.41
C ASN A 450 -27.16 -33.06 13.18
N TYR A 451 -25.83 -32.98 13.23
CA TYR A 451 -24.98 -33.50 12.15
C TYR A 451 -25.21 -34.99 11.90
N VAL A 452 -25.26 -35.81 12.96
CA VAL A 452 -25.48 -37.25 12.81
C VAL A 452 -26.82 -37.52 12.16
N LYS A 453 -27.89 -36.87 12.65
CA LYS A 453 -29.25 -36.98 12.13
C LYS A 453 -29.30 -36.58 10.66
N ASP A 454 -28.92 -35.34 10.33
CA ASP A 454 -29.01 -34.78 8.97
C ASP A 454 -28.18 -35.60 7.98
N PHE A 455 -26.94 -35.93 8.34
CA PHE A 455 -26.07 -36.70 7.44
C PHE A 455 -26.54 -38.16 7.31
N SER A 456 -27.11 -38.76 8.36
CA SER A 456 -27.67 -40.11 8.27
C SER A 456 -28.92 -40.17 7.38
N GLN A 457 -29.80 -39.16 7.49
CA GLN A 457 -30.97 -39.01 6.64
C GLN A 457 -30.58 -38.78 5.19
N GLU A 458 -29.62 -37.89 4.91
CA GLU A 458 -29.12 -37.64 3.55
C GLU A 458 -28.46 -38.89 2.96
N LEU A 459 -27.71 -39.63 3.76
CA LEU A 459 -27.07 -40.87 3.32
C LEU A 459 -28.11 -41.97 3.02
N LEU A 460 -29.21 -42.02 3.77
CA LEU A 460 -30.34 -42.93 3.51
C LEU A 460 -31.08 -42.51 2.23
N LYS A 461 -31.44 -41.23 2.10
CA LYS A 461 -32.07 -40.64 0.91
C LYS A 461 -31.26 -40.88 -0.36
N SER A 462 -29.95 -40.60 -0.33
CA SER A 462 -29.02 -40.84 -1.44
C SER A 462 -28.92 -42.32 -1.85
N ASN A 463 -29.09 -43.26 -0.91
CA ASN A 463 -29.11 -44.68 -1.25
C ASN A 463 -30.47 -45.11 -1.82
N LEU A 464 -31.58 -44.56 -1.31
CA LEU A 464 -32.93 -44.80 -1.86
C LEU A 464 -33.05 -44.25 -3.28
N GLU A 465 -32.63 -43.01 -3.53
CA GLU A 465 -32.62 -42.40 -4.87
C GLU A 465 -31.79 -43.23 -5.86
N TYR A 466 -30.63 -43.74 -5.42
CA TYR A 466 -29.79 -44.60 -6.25
C TYR A 466 -30.45 -45.97 -6.53
N LYS A 467 -31.08 -46.58 -5.51
CA LYS A 467 -31.81 -47.84 -5.67
C LYS A 467 -32.97 -47.68 -6.64
N ASN A 468 -33.78 -46.64 -6.45
CA ASN A 468 -34.93 -46.35 -7.30
C ASN A 468 -34.49 -46.06 -8.73
N ALA A 469 -33.41 -45.29 -8.94
CA ALA A 469 -32.88 -44.99 -10.27
C ALA A 469 -32.37 -46.24 -11.02
N ILE A 470 -31.76 -47.21 -10.32
CA ILE A 470 -31.38 -48.50 -10.92
C ILE A 470 -32.62 -49.32 -11.28
N TYR A 471 -33.58 -49.42 -10.35
CA TYR A 471 -34.79 -50.22 -10.55
C TYR A 471 -35.67 -49.65 -11.67
N SER A 472 -35.83 -48.33 -11.74
CA SER A 472 -36.58 -47.66 -12.79
C SER A 472 -35.93 -47.78 -14.16
N LEU A 473 -34.59 -47.87 -14.25
CA LEU A 473 -33.86 -48.16 -15.49
C LEU A 473 -34.00 -49.62 -15.94
N TYR A 474 -34.35 -50.52 -15.02
CA TYR A 474 -34.56 -51.94 -15.31
C TYR A 474 -36.00 -52.21 -15.79
N LEU A 475 -36.98 -51.57 -15.16
CA LEU A 475 -38.40 -51.69 -15.51
C LEU A 475 -38.85 -50.81 -16.69
N THR A 476 -37.95 -50.03 -17.31
CA THR A 476 -38.36 -49.09 -18.36
C THR A 476 -38.55 -49.78 -19.69
N ASP A 477 -39.74 -49.60 -20.26
CA ASP A 477 -40.10 -50.04 -21.60
C ASP A 477 -39.36 -49.20 -22.67
N LYS A 478 -38.61 -49.85 -23.56
CA LYS A 478 -37.69 -49.19 -24.50
C LYS A 478 -38.42 -48.34 -25.54
N ASP A 479 -39.62 -48.75 -25.96
CA ASP A 479 -40.35 -48.06 -27.02
C ASP A 479 -41.09 -46.81 -26.54
N LYS A 480 -41.61 -46.83 -25.29
CA LYS A 480 -42.19 -45.66 -24.64
C LYS A 480 -41.14 -44.56 -24.39
N ASN A 481 -39.91 -44.94 -24.06
CA ASN A 481 -38.80 -44.00 -23.89
C ASN A 481 -38.31 -43.40 -25.22
N LYS A 482 -38.27 -44.18 -26.30
CA LYS A 482 -37.94 -43.66 -27.65
C LYS A 482 -38.95 -42.58 -28.07
N LYS A 483 -40.26 -42.83 -27.91
CA LYS A 483 -41.31 -41.84 -28.23
C LYS A 483 -41.15 -40.55 -27.42
N ASN A 484 -40.89 -40.65 -26.11
CA ASN A 484 -40.64 -39.47 -25.26
C ASN A 484 -39.34 -38.73 -25.62
N ALA A 485 -38.28 -39.44 -26.02
CA ALA A 485 -37.03 -38.84 -26.44
C ALA A 485 -37.17 -38.04 -27.75
N ILE A 486 -37.97 -38.54 -28.69
CA ILE A 486 -38.31 -37.82 -29.95
C ILE A 486 -39.08 -36.54 -29.61
N LEU A 487 -40.11 -36.62 -28.76
CA LEU A 487 -40.90 -35.45 -28.35
C LEU A 487 -40.06 -34.37 -27.64
N LEU A 488 -39.11 -34.78 -26.78
CA LEU A 488 -38.18 -33.86 -26.12
C LEU A 488 -37.14 -33.26 -27.08
N ASN A 489 -36.70 -34.02 -28.08
CA ASN A 489 -35.79 -33.50 -29.11
C ASN A 489 -36.47 -32.44 -29.99
N ASN A 490 -37.75 -32.60 -30.31
CA ASN A 490 -38.52 -31.59 -31.02
C ASN A 490 -38.61 -30.29 -30.21
N LYS A 491 -39.00 -30.37 -28.92
CA LYS A 491 -39.02 -29.20 -28.02
C LYS A 491 -37.65 -28.52 -27.87
N ASN A 492 -36.56 -29.29 -27.82
CA ASN A 492 -35.20 -28.75 -27.77
C ASN A 492 -34.83 -28.01 -29.07
N ASN A 493 -35.27 -28.51 -30.23
CA ASN A 493 -35.08 -27.83 -31.51
C ASN A 493 -35.88 -26.53 -31.57
N ASP A 494 -37.11 -26.52 -31.06
CA ASP A 494 -37.95 -25.31 -30.98
C ASP A 494 -37.28 -24.23 -30.12
N LEU A 495 -36.73 -24.58 -28.96
CA LEU A 495 -35.99 -23.64 -28.10
C LEU A 495 -34.74 -23.08 -28.78
N LYS A 496 -34.00 -23.91 -29.53
CA LYS A 496 -32.83 -23.45 -30.31
C LYS A 496 -33.23 -22.52 -31.44
N ASN A 497 -34.39 -22.75 -32.06
CA ASN A 497 -34.91 -21.89 -33.12
C ASN A 497 -35.38 -20.55 -32.53
N ASN A 498 -36.09 -20.55 -31.41
CA ASN A 498 -36.45 -19.34 -30.67
C ASN A 498 -35.20 -18.54 -30.26
N PHE A 499 -34.14 -19.20 -29.77
CA PHE A 499 -32.86 -18.55 -29.48
C PHE A 499 -32.25 -17.86 -30.70
N LYS A 500 -32.25 -18.52 -31.87
CA LYS A 500 -31.75 -17.92 -33.11
C LYS A 500 -32.58 -16.69 -33.48
N ASN A 501 -33.90 -16.75 -33.33
CA ASN A 501 -34.80 -15.63 -33.62
C ASN A 501 -34.53 -14.44 -32.69
N GLU A 502 -34.39 -14.66 -31.38
CA GLU A 502 -34.02 -13.60 -30.43
C GLU A 502 -32.61 -13.04 -30.70
N GLN A 503 -31.66 -13.88 -31.09
CA GLN A 503 -30.33 -13.44 -31.47
C GLN A 503 -30.36 -12.54 -32.71
N ILE A 504 -31.19 -12.87 -33.70
CA ILE A 504 -31.41 -12.04 -34.89
C ILE A 504 -32.06 -10.72 -34.49
N ASN A 505 -33.07 -10.73 -33.60
CA ASN A 505 -33.72 -9.52 -33.11
C ASN A 505 -32.72 -8.59 -32.38
N LEU A 506 -31.93 -9.13 -31.45
CA LEU A 506 -30.87 -8.35 -30.78
C LEU A 506 -29.83 -7.80 -31.75
N LYS A 507 -29.51 -8.51 -32.83
CA LYS A 507 -28.61 -8.00 -33.88
C LYS A 507 -29.27 -6.85 -34.68
N LYS A 508 -30.58 -6.92 -34.95
CA LYS A 508 -31.34 -5.83 -35.58
C LYS A 508 -31.36 -4.60 -34.68
N MET A 509 -31.70 -4.73 -33.40
CA MET A 509 -31.68 -3.64 -32.42
C MET A 509 -30.29 -2.98 -32.29
N LEU A 510 -29.21 -3.78 -32.38
CA LEU A 510 -27.83 -3.25 -32.43
C LEU A 510 -27.57 -2.46 -33.72
N LYS A 511 -28.04 -2.95 -34.87
CA LYS A 511 -27.92 -2.28 -36.18
C LYS A 511 -28.69 -0.97 -36.20
N ASN A 512 -29.89 -0.94 -35.61
CA ASN A 512 -30.76 0.24 -35.48
C ASN A 512 -30.29 1.23 -34.39
N LYS A 513 -29.19 0.93 -33.67
CA LYS A 513 -28.65 1.70 -32.53
C LYS A 513 -29.59 1.83 -31.32
N GLU A 514 -30.59 0.97 -31.18
CA GLU A 514 -31.51 0.93 -30.02
C GLU A 514 -30.81 0.39 -28.74
N ILE A 515 -29.77 -0.44 -28.90
CA ILE A 515 -28.99 -0.99 -27.77
C ILE A 515 -27.47 -0.81 -27.96
N THR A 516 -26.76 -0.60 -26.85
CA THR A 516 -25.29 -0.50 -26.87
C THR A 516 -24.62 -1.86 -27.09
N LYS A 517 -23.37 -1.88 -27.59
CA LYS A 517 -22.58 -3.12 -27.76
C LYS A 517 -22.39 -3.92 -26.46
N LYS A 518 -22.33 -3.23 -25.32
CA LYS A 518 -22.26 -3.84 -23.98
C LYS A 518 -23.60 -4.47 -23.58
N ALA A 519 -24.72 -3.78 -23.83
CA ALA A 519 -26.06 -4.30 -23.60
C ALA A 519 -26.35 -5.53 -24.46
N TYR A 520 -25.98 -5.51 -25.75
CA TYR A 520 -26.07 -6.67 -26.65
C TYR A 520 -25.35 -7.90 -26.08
N LYS A 521 -24.08 -7.76 -25.68
CA LYS A 521 -23.29 -8.88 -25.13
C LYS A 521 -23.91 -9.43 -23.84
N THR A 522 -24.45 -8.57 -22.99
CA THR A 522 -25.06 -8.95 -21.71
C THR A 522 -26.40 -9.66 -21.92
N ASN A 523 -27.27 -9.13 -22.78
CA ASN A 523 -28.58 -9.74 -23.08
C ASN A 523 -28.44 -11.06 -23.82
N LEU A 524 -27.50 -11.16 -24.78
CA LEU A 524 -27.20 -12.42 -25.45
C LEU A 524 -26.69 -13.48 -24.46
N GLN A 525 -25.89 -13.10 -23.48
CA GLN A 525 -25.44 -14.01 -22.42
C GLN A 525 -26.59 -14.45 -21.51
N LYS A 526 -27.50 -13.55 -21.14
CA LYS A 526 -28.70 -13.88 -20.34
C LYS A 526 -29.59 -14.90 -21.06
N ILE A 527 -29.93 -14.63 -22.31
CA ILE A 527 -30.75 -15.54 -23.13
C ILE A 527 -30.05 -16.89 -23.30
N LYS A 528 -28.74 -16.88 -23.60
CA LYS A 528 -27.97 -18.12 -23.73
C LYS A 528 -27.98 -18.95 -22.43
N ASN A 529 -27.89 -18.30 -21.27
CA ASN A 529 -28.00 -18.98 -19.98
C ASN A 529 -29.41 -19.55 -19.79
N PHE A 530 -30.46 -18.75 -20.04
CA PHE A 530 -31.86 -19.18 -19.94
C PHE A 530 -32.15 -20.40 -20.82
N VAL A 531 -31.78 -20.36 -22.10
CA VAL A 531 -31.96 -21.48 -23.04
C VAL A 531 -31.18 -22.72 -22.59
N ASN A 532 -29.95 -22.54 -22.08
CA ASN A 532 -29.20 -23.67 -21.53
C ASN A 532 -29.87 -24.27 -20.30
N ASP A 533 -30.45 -23.46 -19.43
CA ASP A 533 -31.16 -23.91 -18.24
C ASP A 533 -32.43 -24.68 -18.64
N GLU A 534 -33.25 -24.17 -19.57
CA GLU A 534 -34.42 -24.89 -20.08
C GLU A 534 -34.06 -26.18 -20.82
N ILE A 535 -33.01 -26.18 -21.64
CA ILE A 535 -32.52 -27.41 -22.30
C ILE A 535 -32.09 -28.44 -21.25
N ASN A 536 -31.49 -28.01 -20.15
CA ASN A 536 -31.13 -28.90 -19.05
C ASN A 536 -32.36 -29.42 -18.31
N GLU A 537 -33.41 -28.61 -18.11
CA GLU A 537 -34.68 -29.06 -17.55
C GLU A 537 -35.39 -30.07 -18.44
N LEU A 538 -35.47 -29.83 -19.75
CA LEU A 538 -36.02 -30.79 -20.73
C LEU A 538 -35.26 -32.12 -20.70
N LYS A 539 -33.92 -32.08 -20.61
CA LYS A 539 -33.12 -33.30 -20.45
C LYS A 539 -33.45 -34.04 -19.16
N LEU A 540 -33.77 -33.34 -18.07
CA LEU A 540 -34.15 -33.93 -16.80
C LEU A 540 -35.59 -34.50 -16.79
N GLN A 541 -36.46 -34.05 -17.69
CA GLN A 541 -37.80 -34.65 -17.88
C GLN A 541 -37.71 -36.06 -18.48
N ASN A 542 -36.66 -36.37 -19.25
CA ASN A 542 -36.38 -37.74 -19.68
C ASN A 542 -35.97 -38.60 -18.47
N SER A 543 -36.81 -39.56 -18.11
CA SER A 543 -36.62 -40.44 -16.95
C SER A 543 -35.32 -41.25 -17.05
N GLU A 544 -34.95 -41.75 -18.22
CA GLU A 544 -33.73 -42.53 -18.45
C GLU A 544 -32.48 -41.65 -18.25
N PHE A 545 -32.45 -40.46 -18.86
CA PHE A 545 -31.34 -39.51 -18.71
C PHE A 545 -31.21 -39.05 -17.25
N LYS A 546 -32.32 -38.68 -16.60
CA LYS A 546 -32.36 -38.29 -15.19
C LYS A 546 -31.79 -39.39 -14.30
N ASN A 547 -32.23 -40.63 -14.48
CA ASN A 547 -31.75 -41.77 -13.68
C ASN A 547 -30.27 -42.06 -13.94
N LYS A 548 -29.80 -42.06 -15.20
CA LYS A 548 -28.36 -42.19 -15.52
C LYS A 548 -27.52 -41.07 -14.89
N LEU A 549 -28.02 -39.84 -14.92
CA LEU A 549 -27.35 -38.68 -14.31
C LEU A 549 -27.32 -38.77 -12.78
N ILE A 550 -28.40 -39.25 -12.14
CA ILE A 550 -28.41 -39.57 -10.70
C ILE A 550 -27.32 -40.59 -10.39
N LEU A 551 -27.22 -41.71 -11.14
CA LEU A 551 -26.20 -42.72 -10.91
C LEU A 551 -24.77 -42.16 -11.03
N LYS A 552 -24.53 -41.26 -11.99
CA LYS A 552 -23.23 -40.60 -12.19
C LYS A 552 -22.89 -39.59 -11.09
N THR A 553 -23.86 -38.80 -10.64
CA THR A 553 -23.63 -37.63 -9.77
C THR A 553 -23.88 -37.88 -8.28
N ASN A 554 -24.54 -38.99 -7.91
CA ASN A 554 -24.97 -39.26 -6.53
C ASN A 554 -23.83 -39.12 -5.51
N PHE A 555 -22.66 -39.68 -5.81
CA PHE A 555 -21.50 -39.60 -4.90
C PHE A 555 -20.98 -38.17 -4.73
N SER A 556 -20.88 -37.41 -5.82
CA SER A 556 -20.45 -36.00 -5.79
C SER A 556 -21.44 -35.11 -5.04
N LYS A 557 -22.75 -35.33 -5.22
CA LYS A 557 -23.80 -34.64 -4.44
C LYS A 557 -23.67 -34.94 -2.95
N LEU A 558 -23.47 -36.21 -2.59
CA LEU A 558 -23.29 -36.64 -1.21
C LEU A 558 -22.02 -36.03 -0.57
N LEU A 559 -20.91 -35.96 -1.33
CA LEU A 559 -19.67 -35.28 -0.91
C LEU A 559 -19.92 -33.80 -0.61
N TYR A 560 -20.65 -33.11 -1.50
CA TYR A 560 -20.98 -31.70 -1.35
C TYR A 560 -21.87 -31.46 -0.11
N LYS A 561 -22.93 -32.26 0.06
CA LYS A 561 -23.81 -32.20 1.23
C LYS A 561 -23.06 -32.46 2.53
N LYS A 562 -22.18 -33.46 2.56
CA LYS A 562 -21.27 -33.69 3.71
C LYS A 562 -20.42 -32.46 4.02
N LYS A 563 -19.86 -31.80 3.01
CA LYS A 563 -19.08 -30.56 3.19
C LYS A 563 -19.93 -29.44 3.80
N ILE A 564 -21.20 -29.31 3.41
CA ILE A 564 -22.15 -28.36 4.00
C ILE A 564 -22.44 -28.71 5.46
N PHE A 565 -22.86 -29.95 5.74
CA PHE A 565 -23.20 -30.36 7.12
C PHE A 565 -22.00 -30.26 8.05
N THR A 566 -20.80 -30.63 7.59
CA THR A 566 -19.57 -30.43 8.39
C THR A 566 -19.32 -28.95 8.66
N LYS A 567 -19.52 -28.06 7.68
CA LYS A 567 -19.40 -26.60 7.87
C LYS A 567 -20.43 -26.07 8.87
N LEU A 568 -21.68 -26.53 8.81
CA LEU A 568 -22.75 -26.17 9.77
C LEU A 568 -22.41 -26.63 11.19
N TYR A 569 -22.04 -27.91 11.35
CA TYR A 569 -21.59 -28.49 12.62
C TYR A 569 -20.46 -27.67 13.27
N LYS A 570 -19.45 -27.35 12.45
CA LYS A 570 -18.30 -26.55 12.87
C LYS A 570 -18.68 -25.10 13.22
N SER A 571 -19.60 -24.51 12.46
CA SER A 571 -20.12 -23.16 12.72
C SER A 571 -20.89 -23.09 14.05
N GLN A 572 -21.72 -24.08 14.36
CA GLN A 572 -22.47 -24.14 15.63
C GLN A 572 -21.52 -24.24 16.83
N ILE A 573 -20.47 -25.07 16.74
CA ILE A 573 -19.44 -25.15 17.79
C ILE A 573 -18.70 -23.83 17.95
N LEU A 574 -18.38 -23.17 16.84
CA LEU A 574 -17.69 -21.88 16.83
C LEU A 574 -18.53 -20.79 17.48
N GLU A 575 -19.84 -20.79 17.24
CA GLU A 575 -20.78 -19.87 17.87
C GLU A 575 -20.86 -20.12 19.38
N ALA A 576 -21.02 -21.38 19.79
CA ALA A 576 -21.00 -21.76 21.20
C ALA A 576 -19.68 -21.36 21.91
N GLN A 577 -18.54 -21.44 21.23
CA GLN A 577 -17.26 -20.96 21.78
C GLN A 577 -17.22 -19.46 21.99
N LYS A 578 -17.93 -18.69 21.15
CA LYS A 578 -17.96 -17.23 21.24
C LYS A 578 -18.94 -16.75 22.30
N SER A 579 -20.09 -17.40 22.42
CA SER A 579 -21.18 -16.99 23.29
C SER A 579 -21.03 -17.47 24.74
N ILE A 580 -20.43 -18.65 24.96
CA ILE A 580 -20.37 -19.28 26.30
C ILE A 580 -18.97 -19.08 26.91
N PRO A 581 -18.86 -18.54 28.15
CA PRO A 581 -17.58 -18.30 28.78
C PRO A 581 -16.89 -19.60 29.25
N ILE A 582 -15.63 -19.48 29.69
CA ILE A 582 -14.86 -20.55 30.33
C ILE A 582 -14.30 -20.12 31.68
N GLU A 583 -14.39 -20.99 32.67
CA GLU A 583 -13.84 -20.74 33.99
C GLU A 583 -12.41 -21.29 34.04
N ALA A 584 -11.41 -20.40 33.94
CA ALA A 584 -10.01 -20.79 33.91
C ALA A 584 -9.22 -20.25 35.11
N ASN A 585 -8.13 -20.94 35.46
CA ASN A 585 -7.24 -20.56 36.55
C ASN A 585 -6.50 -19.24 36.25
N LYS A 586 -6.40 -18.40 37.29
CA LYS A 586 -5.90 -17.02 37.25
C LYS A 586 -4.44 -16.87 36.79
N TYR A 587 -3.60 -17.87 37.01
CA TYR A 587 -2.15 -17.85 36.74
C TYR A 587 -1.75 -18.47 35.39
N SER A 588 -2.72 -18.70 34.49
CA SER A 588 -2.47 -19.34 33.19
C SER A 588 -1.68 -18.48 32.20
N ASN A 589 -1.71 -17.14 32.33
CA ASN A 589 -1.07 -16.22 31.40
C ASN A 589 0.47 -16.21 31.47
N TRP A 590 1.06 -16.09 32.66
CA TRP A 590 2.52 -16.12 32.84
C TRP A 590 3.10 -17.49 32.52
N LYS A 591 2.41 -18.57 32.93
CA LYS A 591 2.77 -19.94 32.57
C LYS A 591 2.76 -20.14 31.06
N ALA A 592 1.73 -19.65 30.36
CA ALA A 592 1.66 -19.72 28.90
C ALA A 592 2.78 -18.93 28.22
N MET A 593 3.12 -17.75 28.75
CA MET A 593 4.21 -16.93 28.23
C MET A 593 5.56 -17.65 28.35
N LEU A 594 5.91 -18.16 29.53
CA LEU A 594 7.18 -18.84 29.78
C LEU A 594 7.33 -20.10 28.93
N LEU A 595 6.27 -20.91 28.85
CA LEU A 595 6.25 -22.11 28.02
C LEU A 595 6.54 -21.78 26.54
N ASN A 596 5.88 -20.77 25.99
CA ASN A 596 6.10 -20.37 24.59
C ASN A 596 7.38 -19.56 24.36
N LEU A 597 7.99 -18.99 25.38
CA LEU A 597 9.29 -18.33 25.28
C LEU A 597 10.41 -19.35 25.08
N ILE A 598 10.34 -20.47 25.80
CA ILE A 598 11.31 -21.58 25.72
C ILE A 598 11.01 -22.47 24.51
N LEU A 599 9.74 -22.87 24.34
CA LEU A 599 9.32 -23.79 23.28
C LEU A 599 8.01 -23.31 22.67
N PRO A 600 8.07 -22.43 21.64
CA PRO A 600 6.88 -21.95 20.94
C PRO A 600 5.93 -23.07 20.50
N GLY A 601 4.64 -22.94 20.84
CA GLY A 601 3.61 -23.95 20.53
C GLY A 601 3.26 -24.87 21.69
N SER A 602 4.08 -24.93 22.74
CA SER A 602 3.81 -25.73 23.94
C SER A 602 2.60 -25.24 24.74
N ALA A 603 2.40 -23.91 24.88
CA ALA A 603 1.26 -23.34 25.57
C ALA A 603 -0.06 -23.59 24.81
N GLU A 604 -0.04 -23.56 23.47
CA GLU A 604 -1.18 -23.94 22.63
C GLU A 604 -1.65 -25.35 22.91
N ILE A 605 -0.72 -26.29 23.12
CA ILE A 605 -1.04 -27.69 23.41
C ILE A 605 -1.52 -27.87 24.85
N LEU A 606 -0.73 -27.39 25.82
CA LEU A 606 -0.91 -27.70 27.24
C LEU A 606 -2.01 -26.87 27.90
N ILE A 607 -2.13 -25.59 27.53
CA ILE A 607 -3.03 -24.63 28.21
C ILE A 607 -4.28 -24.37 27.36
N PHE A 608 -4.09 -23.97 26.10
CA PHE A 608 -5.22 -23.56 25.23
C PHE A 608 -5.94 -24.72 24.55
N LYS A 609 -5.36 -25.94 24.59
CA LYS A 609 -5.90 -27.16 23.95
C LYS A 609 -6.12 -27.00 22.44
N GLN A 610 -5.31 -26.16 21.79
CA GLN A 610 -5.26 -25.91 20.35
C GLN A 610 -4.21 -26.80 19.68
N TYR A 611 -4.40 -28.13 19.75
CA TYR A 611 -3.38 -29.11 19.35
C TYR A 611 -2.79 -28.91 17.95
N LEU A 612 -3.64 -28.68 16.94
CA LEU A 612 -3.16 -28.52 15.55
C LEU A 612 -2.29 -27.28 15.38
N LYS A 613 -2.69 -26.15 15.98
CA LYS A 613 -1.92 -24.90 15.94
C LYS A 613 -0.58 -25.09 16.67
N GLY A 614 -0.62 -25.68 17.86
CA GLY A 614 0.59 -25.93 18.65
C GLY A 614 1.56 -26.88 17.95
N PHE A 615 1.07 -27.94 17.30
CA PHE A 615 1.92 -28.86 16.53
C PHE A 615 2.60 -28.19 15.34
N ILE A 616 1.86 -27.36 14.58
CA ILE A 616 2.44 -26.58 13.48
C ILE A 616 3.53 -25.64 14.01
N MET A 617 3.29 -24.97 15.14
CA MET A 617 4.28 -24.09 15.77
C MET A 617 5.51 -24.86 16.25
N LEU A 618 5.35 -26.05 16.83
CA LEU A 618 6.47 -26.89 17.22
C LEU A 618 7.30 -27.35 16.02
N LEU A 619 6.68 -27.66 14.88
CA LEU A 619 7.38 -28.01 13.64
C LEU A 619 8.22 -26.82 13.12
N PHE A 620 7.69 -25.61 13.20
CA PHE A 620 8.50 -24.42 12.89
C PHE A 620 9.64 -24.25 13.90
N THR A 621 9.36 -24.44 15.19
CA THR A 621 10.37 -24.35 16.25
C THR A 621 11.51 -25.34 16.04
N SER A 622 11.21 -26.57 15.61
CA SER A 622 12.24 -27.56 15.31
C SER A 622 13.15 -27.12 14.16
N LEU A 623 12.61 -26.45 13.13
CA LEU A 623 13.42 -25.87 12.06
C LEU A 623 14.39 -24.81 12.60
N PHE A 624 13.91 -23.87 13.43
CA PHE A 624 14.76 -22.85 14.04
C PHE A 624 15.88 -23.46 14.91
N TYR A 625 15.54 -24.47 15.72
CA TYR A 625 16.47 -25.00 16.73
C TYR A 625 17.44 -26.03 16.16
N PHE A 626 17.04 -26.81 15.15
CA PHE A 626 17.92 -27.81 14.54
C PHE A 626 18.67 -27.32 13.30
N VAL A 627 18.23 -26.22 12.68
CA VAL A 627 18.90 -25.66 11.49
C VAL A 627 19.59 -24.34 11.83
N PHE A 628 18.86 -23.35 12.35
CA PHE A 628 19.38 -21.99 12.47
C PHE A 628 20.36 -21.84 13.64
N VAL A 629 20.04 -22.44 14.80
CA VAL A 629 20.91 -22.36 15.98
C VAL A 629 22.26 -23.08 15.74
N PRO A 630 22.32 -24.32 15.23
CA PRO A 630 23.58 -24.99 14.94
C PRO A 630 24.39 -24.28 13.86
N PHE A 631 23.74 -23.77 12.81
CA PHE A 631 24.39 -22.93 11.81
C PHE A 631 25.01 -21.68 12.45
N ALA A 632 24.28 -21.02 13.35
CA ALA A 632 24.75 -19.81 14.00
C ALA A 632 25.99 -20.03 14.86
N PHE A 633 26.17 -21.23 15.41
CA PHE A 633 27.38 -21.62 16.16
C PHE A 633 28.45 -22.31 15.30
N GLY A 634 28.29 -22.32 13.96
CA GLY A 634 29.30 -22.88 13.05
C GLY A 634 29.35 -24.41 13.00
N LEU A 635 28.36 -25.11 13.57
CA LEU A 635 28.35 -26.58 13.65
C LEU A 635 28.06 -27.27 12.31
N THR A 636 27.42 -26.58 11.37
CA THR A 636 26.96 -27.17 10.10
C THR A 636 27.86 -26.86 8.91
N TRP A 637 28.52 -25.69 8.91
CA TRP A 637 29.35 -25.24 7.78
C TRP A 637 30.70 -24.71 8.29
N SER A 638 31.71 -25.57 8.24
CA SER A 638 33.05 -25.33 8.77
C SER A 638 33.78 -24.12 8.16
N LYS A 639 33.43 -23.72 6.94
CA LYS A 639 34.05 -22.57 6.24
C LYS A 639 33.53 -21.20 6.69
N ILE A 640 32.51 -21.15 7.56
CA ILE A 640 31.73 -19.93 7.82
C ILE A 640 31.78 -19.49 9.31
N GLY A 641 32.43 -20.24 10.20
CA GLY A 641 32.83 -19.80 11.56
C GLY A 641 31.70 -19.45 12.54
N GLY A 642 30.43 -19.37 12.10
CA GLY A 642 29.31 -18.94 12.93
C GLY A 642 29.52 -17.55 13.54
N VAL A 643 28.91 -17.30 14.70
CA VAL A 643 29.10 -16.05 15.48
C VAL A 643 30.59 -15.80 15.83
N GLN A 644 31.39 -16.86 15.99
CA GLN A 644 32.82 -16.71 16.27
C GLN A 644 33.56 -15.99 15.15
N GLY A 645 33.10 -16.10 13.89
CA GLY A 645 33.72 -15.42 12.76
C GLY A 645 33.66 -13.89 12.78
N LEU A 646 32.86 -13.29 13.68
CA LEU A 646 32.91 -11.85 13.96
C LEU A 646 33.96 -11.46 15.00
N ILE A 647 34.48 -12.42 15.76
CA ILE A 647 35.45 -12.15 16.83
C ILE A 647 36.86 -12.26 16.27
N ASP A 648 37.19 -13.39 15.65
CA ASP A 648 38.56 -13.72 15.24
C ASP A 648 38.82 -13.64 13.74
N LEU A 649 37.79 -13.44 12.91
CA LEU A 649 37.90 -13.38 11.45
C LEU A 649 38.57 -14.63 10.83
N GLY A 650 38.59 -15.76 11.56
CA GLY A 650 39.27 -16.98 11.14
C GLY A 650 40.77 -17.04 11.51
N SER A 651 41.35 -16.00 12.12
CA SER A 651 42.77 -15.95 12.50
C SER A 651 43.19 -17.13 13.40
N ARG A 652 42.34 -17.58 14.33
CA ARG A 652 42.65 -18.68 15.26
C ARG A 652 42.96 -20.02 14.59
N ILE A 653 42.39 -20.26 13.41
CA ILE A 653 42.55 -21.53 12.69
C ILE A 653 43.53 -21.36 11.51
N HIS A 654 43.99 -20.14 11.25
CA HIS A 654 44.94 -19.87 10.19
C HIS A 654 46.27 -20.58 10.45
N ASN A 655 46.63 -21.50 9.57
CA ASN A 655 47.89 -22.23 9.61
C ASN A 655 48.37 -22.49 8.18
N ALA A 656 49.23 -21.60 7.68
CA ALA A 656 49.80 -21.68 6.35
C ALA A 656 50.59 -22.99 6.11
N ALA A 657 51.26 -23.52 7.14
CA ALA A 657 52.01 -24.78 7.04
C ALA A 657 51.11 -26.02 6.85
N LYS A 658 49.85 -25.96 7.31
CA LYS A 658 48.85 -27.04 7.15
C LYS A 658 47.92 -26.82 5.94
N GLY A 659 48.15 -25.77 5.15
CA GLY A 659 47.26 -25.38 4.04
C GLY A 659 45.89 -24.84 4.50
N ILE A 660 45.73 -24.52 5.78
CA ILE A 660 44.46 -24.02 6.34
C ILE A 660 44.49 -22.49 6.32
N VAL A 661 43.99 -21.93 5.24
CA VAL A 661 43.95 -20.48 4.99
C VAL A 661 42.50 -19.99 4.96
N PRO A 662 41.90 -19.68 6.12
CA PRO A 662 40.53 -19.20 6.19
C PRO A 662 40.40 -17.80 5.57
N ASP A 663 39.37 -17.61 4.75
CA ASP A 663 39.06 -16.29 4.18
C ASP A 663 38.21 -15.49 5.17
N ALA A 664 38.79 -14.41 5.70
CA ALA A 664 38.12 -13.51 6.63
C ALA A 664 36.76 -13.00 6.11
N ARG A 665 36.58 -12.84 4.80
CA ARG A 665 35.33 -12.37 4.20
C ARG A 665 34.19 -13.36 4.42
N TYR A 666 34.45 -14.67 4.28
CA TYR A 666 33.44 -15.71 4.51
C TYR A 666 33.11 -15.86 5.99
N TRP A 667 34.10 -15.72 6.87
CA TRP A 667 33.92 -15.76 8.31
C TRP A 667 33.08 -14.57 8.82
N MET A 668 33.32 -13.37 8.29
CA MET A 668 32.47 -12.19 8.55
C MET A 668 31.05 -12.38 8.06
N PHE A 669 30.88 -12.84 6.82
CA PHE A 669 29.56 -13.14 6.24
C PHE A 669 28.79 -14.13 7.10
N GLY A 670 29.47 -15.18 7.53
CA GLY A 670 28.94 -16.20 8.41
C GLY A 670 28.46 -15.70 9.75
N GLY A 671 29.28 -14.92 10.43
CA GLY A 671 28.90 -14.39 11.73
C GLY A 671 27.75 -13.38 11.65
N ILE A 672 27.67 -12.57 10.59
CA ILE A 672 26.51 -11.69 10.37
C ILE A 672 25.24 -12.49 10.10
N ALA A 673 25.31 -13.46 9.18
CA ALA A 673 24.19 -14.35 8.88
C ALA A 673 23.72 -15.07 10.17
N SER A 674 24.65 -15.48 11.01
CA SER A 674 24.39 -16.13 12.30
C SER A 674 23.64 -15.20 13.27
N ILE A 675 24.06 -13.95 13.41
CA ILE A 675 23.34 -12.95 14.23
C ILE A 675 21.94 -12.72 13.68
N ILE A 676 21.78 -12.59 12.36
CA ILE A 676 20.47 -12.40 11.73
C ILE A 676 19.55 -13.61 12.02
N LEU A 677 20.06 -14.84 11.90
CA LEU A 677 19.27 -16.03 12.20
C LEU A 677 18.90 -16.14 13.68
N LEU A 678 19.82 -15.82 14.59
CA LEU A 678 19.55 -15.82 16.03
C LEU A 678 18.53 -14.75 16.41
N THR A 679 18.62 -13.55 15.83
CA THR A 679 17.65 -12.47 16.07
C THR A 679 16.26 -12.83 15.54
N ILE A 680 16.15 -13.46 14.37
CA ILE A 680 14.87 -13.98 13.85
C ILE A 680 14.31 -15.05 14.79
N THR A 681 15.15 -15.98 15.26
CA THR A 681 14.76 -17.04 16.21
C THR A 681 14.24 -16.45 17.52
N LEU A 682 14.95 -15.48 18.08
CA LEU A 682 14.55 -14.78 19.30
C LEU A 682 13.25 -13.99 19.11
N ALA A 683 13.10 -13.29 17.98
CA ALA A 683 11.89 -12.56 17.65
C ALA A 683 10.67 -13.49 17.51
N TYR A 684 10.86 -14.68 16.92
CA TYR A 684 9.83 -15.72 16.86
C TYR A 684 9.42 -16.19 18.27
N ASN A 685 10.38 -16.50 19.14
CA ASN A 685 10.12 -16.93 20.52
C ASN A 685 9.37 -15.85 21.33
N ILE A 686 9.80 -14.59 21.23
CA ILE A 686 9.17 -13.45 21.91
C ILE A 686 7.75 -13.22 21.38
N SER A 687 7.57 -13.22 20.05
CA SER A 687 6.25 -13.03 19.42
C SER A 687 5.26 -14.12 19.85
N SER A 688 5.73 -15.37 19.88
CA SER A 688 4.97 -16.51 20.39
C SER A 688 4.60 -16.36 21.87
N ALA A 689 5.55 -15.94 22.71
CA ALA A 689 5.32 -15.72 24.14
C ALA A 689 4.30 -14.60 24.41
N VAL A 690 4.40 -13.47 23.69
CA VAL A 690 3.44 -12.35 23.77
C VAL A 690 2.05 -12.80 23.32
N SER A 691 1.96 -13.57 22.24
CA SER A 691 0.70 -14.13 21.77
C SER A 691 0.05 -15.06 22.81
N ALA A 692 0.85 -15.95 23.43
CA ALA A 692 0.40 -16.84 24.49
C ALA A 692 -0.04 -16.07 25.74
N TRP A 693 0.69 -15.02 26.14
CA TRP A 693 0.29 -14.17 27.26
C TRP A 693 -1.07 -13.50 27.01
N ARG A 694 -1.30 -12.96 25.80
CA ARG A 694 -2.58 -12.35 25.41
C ARG A 694 -3.73 -13.36 25.46
N ASN A 695 -3.53 -14.55 24.91
CA ASN A 695 -4.52 -15.62 24.94
C ASN A 695 -4.81 -16.11 26.37
N GLY A 696 -3.78 -16.21 27.22
CA GLY A 696 -3.93 -16.53 28.64
C GLY A 696 -4.69 -15.45 29.40
N LYS A 697 -4.46 -14.17 29.07
CA LYS A 697 -5.24 -13.06 29.61
C LYS A 697 -6.72 -13.15 29.21
N PHE A 698 -7.03 -13.41 27.95
CA PHE A 698 -8.41 -13.62 27.49
C PHE A 698 -9.06 -14.82 28.18
N LEU A 699 -8.35 -15.93 28.29
CA LEU A 699 -8.78 -17.12 29.02
C LEU A 699 -9.16 -16.78 30.47
N SER A 700 -8.31 -16.00 31.17
CA SER A 700 -8.57 -15.57 32.54
C SER A 700 -9.78 -14.65 32.71
N GLN A 701 -10.23 -13.99 31.63
CA GLN A 701 -11.39 -13.12 31.59
C GLN A 701 -12.70 -13.85 31.25
N GLY A 702 -12.63 -15.16 30.96
CA GLY A 702 -13.78 -15.95 30.56
C GLY A 702 -13.86 -16.26 29.07
N LEU A 703 -12.94 -15.76 28.25
CA LEU A 703 -12.99 -15.92 26.79
C LEU A 703 -12.35 -17.25 26.38
N ARG A 704 -13.10 -18.09 25.66
CA ARG A 704 -12.56 -19.35 25.12
C ARG A 704 -11.53 -19.07 24.03
N PRO A 705 -10.40 -19.82 23.98
CA PRO A 705 -9.40 -19.64 22.95
C PRO A 705 -9.97 -20.04 21.59
N LEU A 706 -9.62 -19.26 20.56
CA LEU A 706 -10.18 -19.41 19.23
C LEU A 706 -9.82 -20.77 18.60
N ASN A 707 -10.73 -21.40 17.86
CA ASN A 707 -10.45 -22.68 17.21
C ASN A 707 -9.53 -22.52 15.97
N TRP A 708 -8.98 -23.64 15.51
CA TRP A 708 -8.20 -23.71 14.27
C TRP A 708 -8.92 -23.07 13.08
N GLU A 709 -10.24 -23.20 12.99
CA GLU A 709 -11.01 -22.65 11.87
C GLU A 709 -11.04 -21.13 11.85
N GLN A 710 -11.07 -20.51 13.02
CA GLN A 710 -10.96 -19.06 13.13
C GLN A 710 -9.54 -18.61 12.79
N THR A 711 -8.53 -19.38 13.23
CA THR A 711 -7.13 -19.15 12.84
C THR A 711 -6.98 -19.22 11.32
N LYS A 712 -7.58 -20.22 10.66
CA LYS A 712 -7.57 -20.36 9.20
C LYS A 712 -8.29 -19.20 8.49
N LYS A 713 -9.45 -18.77 8.99
CA LYS A 713 -10.16 -17.59 8.46
C LYS A 713 -9.34 -16.31 8.62
N TRP A 714 -8.68 -16.13 9.76
CA TRP A 714 -7.81 -15.00 10.02
C TRP A 714 -6.60 -15.00 9.08
N ILE A 715 -5.93 -16.16 8.90
CA ILE A 715 -4.83 -16.32 7.94
C ILE A 715 -5.32 -15.98 6.54
N SER A 716 -6.48 -16.48 6.11
CA SER A 716 -7.00 -16.22 4.75
C SER A 716 -7.37 -14.75 4.51
N ASN A 717 -7.87 -14.05 5.52
CA ASN A 717 -8.40 -12.69 5.34
C ASN A 717 -7.35 -11.62 5.62
N GLN A 718 -6.65 -11.70 6.76
CA GLN A 718 -5.73 -10.68 7.25
C GLN A 718 -4.27 -11.14 7.27
N GLY A 719 -4.02 -12.42 7.50
CA GLY A 719 -2.66 -12.98 7.62
C GLY A 719 -2.00 -13.31 6.28
N PHE A 720 -2.75 -13.38 5.19
CA PHE A 720 -2.27 -13.86 3.89
C PHE A 720 -1.13 -13.00 3.31
N PRO A 721 -1.21 -11.65 3.32
CA PRO A 721 -0.10 -10.82 2.85
C PRO A 721 1.19 -11.06 3.64
N TRP A 722 1.09 -11.19 4.96
CA TRP A 722 2.26 -11.45 5.80
C TRP A 722 2.89 -12.81 5.51
N MET A 723 2.07 -13.85 5.34
CA MET A 723 2.53 -15.21 5.08
C MET A 723 3.28 -15.31 3.75
N ILE A 724 2.76 -14.67 2.69
CA ILE A 724 3.38 -14.73 1.37
C ILE A 724 4.66 -13.87 1.29
N SER A 725 4.77 -12.83 2.12
CA SER A 725 5.95 -11.97 2.18
C SER A 725 7.11 -12.54 3.00
N ILE A 726 6.88 -13.49 3.92
CA ILE A 726 7.94 -14.05 4.79
C ILE A 726 9.16 -14.56 4.01
N PRO A 727 9.01 -15.38 2.94
CA PRO A 727 10.16 -15.82 2.14
C PRO A 727 10.92 -14.65 1.51
N GLY A 728 10.21 -13.61 1.07
CA GLY A 728 10.83 -12.40 0.53
C GLY A 728 11.65 -11.63 1.58
N TRP A 729 11.11 -11.45 2.79
CA TRP A 729 11.85 -10.82 3.89
C TRP A 729 13.10 -11.63 4.28
N PHE A 730 12.98 -12.95 4.29
CA PHE A 730 14.12 -13.83 4.54
C PHE A 730 15.20 -13.66 3.46
N LEU A 731 14.82 -13.69 2.18
CA LEU A 731 15.76 -13.45 1.07
C LEU A 731 16.39 -12.06 1.15
N ILE A 732 15.64 -11.01 1.50
CA ILE A 732 16.19 -9.66 1.69
C ILE A 732 17.22 -9.63 2.82
N ALA A 733 16.94 -10.30 3.94
CA ALA A 733 17.89 -10.37 5.05
C ALA A 733 19.22 -11.03 4.64
N PHE A 734 19.17 -12.11 3.86
CA PHE A 734 20.35 -12.83 3.42
C PHE A 734 21.07 -12.21 2.23
N ILE A 735 20.35 -11.78 1.19
CA ILE A 735 20.92 -11.31 -0.07
C ILE A 735 21.29 -9.82 0.00
N VAL A 736 20.55 -9.03 0.79
CA VAL A 736 20.75 -7.58 0.84
C VAL A 736 21.39 -7.15 2.16
N ILE A 737 20.78 -7.49 3.30
CA ILE A 737 21.25 -7.01 4.61
C ILE A 737 22.60 -7.61 4.97
N THR A 738 22.80 -8.92 4.72
CA THR A 738 24.07 -9.58 5.08
C THR A 738 25.27 -8.98 4.33
N PRO A 739 25.28 -8.87 2.98
CA PRO A 739 26.39 -8.23 2.25
C PRO A 739 26.62 -6.75 2.61
N LEU A 740 25.54 -6.03 2.93
CA LEU A 740 25.63 -4.63 3.33
C LEU A 740 26.34 -4.50 4.69
N LEU A 741 25.95 -5.33 5.66
CA LEU A 741 26.61 -5.38 6.97
C LEU A 741 28.05 -5.90 6.86
N THR A 742 28.34 -6.87 6.00
CA THR A 742 29.73 -7.32 5.80
C THR A 742 30.58 -6.21 5.20
N SER A 743 30.05 -5.44 4.24
CA SER A 743 30.76 -4.30 3.67
C SER A 743 31.01 -3.22 4.73
N PHE A 744 30.04 -2.98 5.61
CA PHE A 744 30.21 -2.11 6.77
C PHE A 744 31.34 -2.59 7.68
N LEU A 745 31.33 -3.87 8.07
CA LEU A 745 32.37 -4.41 8.94
C LEU A 745 33.74 -4.48 8.25
N LEU A 746 33.81 -4.74 6.95
CA LEU A 746 35.07 -4.74 6.20
C LEU A 746 35.75 -3.36 6.27
N SER A 747 34.98 -2.27 6.31
CA SER A 747 35.54 -0.93 6.50
C SER A 747 36.21 -0.70 7.86
N LEU A 748 35.92 -1.55 8.86
CA LEU A 748 36.51 -1.52 10.20
C LEU A 748 37.69 -2.49 10.36
N SER A 749 38.11 -3.14 9.28
CA SER A 749 39.21 -4.10 9.23
C SER A 749 40.45 -3.52 8.53
N ASN A 750 41.59 -4.20 8.62
CA ASN A 750 42.80 -3.88 7.85
C ASN A 750 42.87 -4.55 6.47
N THR A 751 41.77 -5.13 5.96
CA THR A 751 41.78 -5.80 4.64
C THR A 751 42.30 -4.89 3.54
N GLY A 752 43.23 -5.41 2.75
CA GLY A 752 43.76 -4.74 1.57
C GLY A 752 45.13 -5.28 1.15
N PHE A 753 45.86 -4.50 0.35
CA PHE A 753 47.14 -4.88 -0.28
C PHE A 753 48.13 -5.64 0.64
N GLN A 754 48.24 -5.28 1.92
CA GLN A 754 49.15 -5.93 2.86
C GLN A 754 48.53 -7.11 3.64
N HIS A 755 47.21 -7.21 3.71
CA HIS A 755 46.43 -8.18 4.50
C HIS A 755 45.29 -8.78 3.64
N GLU A 756 45.64 -9.31 2.46
CA GLU A 756 44.65 -9.85 1.52
C GLU A 756 44.32 -11.32 1.85
N PRO A 757 43.06 -11.65 2.22
CA PRO A 757 42.65 -13.03 2.47
C PRO A 757 42.47 -13.79 1.13
N PRO A 758 42.68 -15.12 1.11
CA PRO A 758 42.90 -16.02 2.26
C PRO A 758 44.37 -16.11 2.72
N GLY A 759 45.33 -15.53 1.99
CA GLY A 759 46.77 -15.74 2.22
C GLY A 759 47.33 -15.13 3.50
N LYS A 760 46.67 -14.10 4.05
CA LYS A 760 47.09 -13.41 5.28
C LYS A 760 45.92 -13.23 6.24
N THR A 761 46.25 -13.15 7.54
CA THR A 761 45.28 -12.85 8.59
C THR A 761 44.81 -11.40 8.51
N VAL A 762 43.57 -11.18 8.92
CA VAL A 762 42.90 -9.87 8.92
C VAL A 762 42.50 -9.57 10.35
N ASP A 763 42.73 -8.34 10.79
CA ASP A 763 42.43 -7.88 12.14
C ASP A 763 41.43 -6.72 12.15
N TRP A 764 40.74 -6.59 13.28
CA TRP A 764 39.88 -5.44 13.55
C TRP A 764 40.72 -4.23 13.94
N VAL A 765 40.56 -3.14 13.18
CA VAL A 765 41.26 -1.87 13.45
C VAL A 765 40.31 -0.74 13.82
N GLY A 766 39.00 -1.03 13.86
CA GLY A 766 37.96 -0.08 14.25
C GLY A 766 37.87 1.09 13.28
N PHE A 767 37.80 2.32 13.82
CA PHE A 767 37.69 3.54 13.01
C PHE A 767 39.02 4.09 12.48
N SER A 768 40.15 3.41 12.72
CA SER A 768 41.47 3.90 12.27
C SER A 768 41.53 4.06 10.74
N GLN A 769 40.82 3.21 9.99
CA GLN A 769 40.74 3.28 8.54
C GLN A 769 40.03 4.55 8.04
N TYR A 770 39.03 5.04 8.79
CA TYR A 770 38.42 6.33 8.52
C TYR A 770 39.37 7.49 8.86
N GLY A 771 40.23 7.32 9.87
CA GLY A 771 41.31 8.26 10.19
C GLY A 771 42.31 8.46 9.04
N LYS A 772 42.58 7.41 8.25
CA LYS A 772 43.42 7.51 7.04
C LYS A 772 42.88 8.51 6.01
N TRP A 773 41.58 8.82 6.00
CA TRP A 773 41.03 9.85 5.11
C TRP A 773 41.60 11.24 5.40
N TRP A 774 41.96 11.52 6.67
CA TRP A 774 42.59 12.77 7.06
C TRP A 774 44.03 12.86 6.54
N ILE A 775 44.75 11.74 6.56
CA ILE A 775 46.11 11.62 6.03
C ILE A 775 46.09 11.79 4.50
N PHE A 776 45.18 11.11 3.83
CA PHE A 776 45.04 11.13 2.37
C PHE A 776 44.43 12.40 1.79
N ARG A 777 43.90 13.29 2.64
CA ARG A 777 43.37 14.60 2.24
C ARG A 777 44.37 15.39 1.41
N ASN A 778 45.63 15.42 1.84
CA ASN A 778 46.70 16.17 1.18
C ASN A 778 47.26 15.44 -0.06
N ASN A 779 47.01 14.13 -0.18
CA ASN A 779 47.48 13.28 -1.29
C ASN A 779 46.45 13.20 -2.45
N GLY A 780 45.57 14.19 -2.57
CA GLY A 780 44.60 14.30 -3.67
C GLY A 780 43.26 13.61 -3.45
N LEU A 781 42.99 12.97 -2.30
CA LEU A 781 41.72 12.26 -2.05
C LEU A 781 40.47 13.13 -2.24
N VAL A 782 40.51 14.36 -1.70
CA VAL A 782 39.37 15.30 -1.80
C VAL A 782 39.12 15.68 -3.27
N LEU A 783 40.19 15.83 -4.05
CA LEU A 783 40.10 16.15 -5.47
C LEU A 783 39.47 14.98 -6.25
N SER A 784 39.92 13.75 -6.04
CA SER A 784 39.34 12.55 -6.68
C SER A 784 37.87 12.38 -6.31
N LEU A 785 37.56 12.49 -5.02
CA LEU A 785 36.18 12.37 -4.53
C LEU A 785 35.30 13.46 -5.14
N PHE A 786 35.77 14.71 -5.21
CA PHE A 786 35.03 15.80 -5.84
C PHE A 786 34.82 15.57 -7.34
N ARG A 787 35.84 15.11 -8.09
CA ARG A 787 35.76 14.81 -9.52
C ARG A 787 34.73 13.72 -9.81
N VAL A 788 34.83 12.60 -9.09
CA VAL A 788 33.96 11.43 -9.24
C VAL A 788 32.54 11.73 -8.76
N MET A 789 32.35 12.39 -7.61
CA MET A 789 31.02 12.74 -7.10
C MET A 789 30.30 13.74 -7.99
N THR A 790 31.01 14.78 -8.46
CA THR A 790 30.42 15.77 -9.37
C THR A 790 29.95 15.11 -10.66
N TRP A 791 30.78 14.26 -11.25
CA TRP A 791 30.37 13.49 -12.42
C TRP A 791 29.24 12.52 -12.12
N THR A 792 29.27 11.79 -11.00
CA THR A 792 28.21 10.86 -10.60
C THR A 792 26.87 11.56 -10.48
N PHE A 793 26.82 12.78 -9.91
CA PHE A 793 25.59 13.57 -9.87
C PHE A 793 25.14 14.02 -11.25
N ILE A 794 26.04 14.59 -12.06
CA ILE A 794 25.72 15.03 -13.44
C ILE A 794 25.18 13.84 -14.24
N TRP A 795 25.89 12.72 -14.22
CA TRP A 795 25.48 11.44 -14.80
C TRP A 795 24.08 11.01 -14.36
N THR A 796 23.87 10.92 -13.04
CA THR A 796 22.61 10.45 -12.45
C THR A 796 21.43 11.30 -12.87
N PHE A 797 21.59 12.63 -12.82
CA PHE A 797 20.53 13.55 -13.19
C PHE A 797 20.34 13.61 -14.70
N SER A 798 21.39 13.77 -15.49
CA SER A 798 21.28 13.88 -16.94
C SER A 798 20.78 12.59 -17.58
N ALA A 799 21.43 11.45 -17.32
CA ALA A 799 21.01 10.17 -17.90
C ALA A 799 19.65 9.72 -17.32
N GLY A 800 19.45 9.84 -16.00
CA GLY A 800 18.19 9.45 -15.37
C GLY A 800 17.00 10.26 -15.88
N PHE A 801 17.15 11.58 -16.00
CA PHE A 801 16.09 12.46 -16.47
C PHE A 801 15.79 12.24 -17.96
N LEU A 802 16.81 12.07 -18.80
CA LEU A 802 16.62 11.80 -20.24
C LEU A 802 15.92 10.45 -20.48
N VAL A 803 16.34 9.39 -19.77
CA VAL A 803 15.64 8.08 -19.78
C VAL A 803 14.16 8.24 -19.47
N ILE A 804 13.85 9.03 -18.43
CA ILE A 804 12.46 9.26 -18.01
C ILE A 804 11.69 10.03 -19.09
N ILE A 805 12.24 11.14 -19.58
CA ILE A 805 11.59 11.98 -20.61
C ILE A 805 11.28 11.16 -21.86
N VAL A 806 12.27 10.47 -22.41
CA VAL A 806 12.12 9.72 -23.65
C VAL A 806 11.10 8.59 -23.45
N GLY A 807 11.17 7.87 -22.33
CA GLY A 807 10.19 6.83 -21.99
C GLY A 807 8.76 7.37 -21.84
N VAL A 808 8.58 8.52 -21.19
CA VAL A 808 7.27 9.22 -21.07
C VAL A 808 6.76 9.59 -22.46
N ILE A 809 7.58 10.22 -23.29
CA ILE A 809 7.20 10.66 -24.64
C ILE A 809 6.73 9.46 -25.46
N PHE A 810 7.51 8.38 -25.52
CA PHE A 810 7.12 7.19 -26.28
C PHE A 810 5.86 6.53 -25.72
N ALA A 811 5.68 6.52 -24.40
CA ALA A 811 4.49 5.95 -23.77
C ALA A 811 3.24 6.76 -24.14
N LEU A 812 3.34 8.09 -24.13
CA LEU A 812 2.25 8.97 -24.54
C LEU A 812 1.93 8.84 -26.03
N LEU A 813 2.95 8.74 -26.89
CA LEU A 813 2.76 8.51 -28.33
C LEU A 813 2.00 7.20 -28.57
N VAL A 814 2.51 6.06 -28.09
CA VAL A 814 1.89 4.74 -28.36
C VAL A 814 0.49 4.61 -27.75
N ASN A 815 0.21 5.25 -26.62
CA ASN A 815 -1.13 5.21 -26.01
C ASN A 815 -2.12 6.23 -26.63
N ASN A 816 -1.67 7.13 -27.50
CA ASN A 816 -2.55 8.05 -28.21
C ASN A 816 -3.49 7.30 -29.17
N GLN A 817 -4.78 7.66 -29.19
CA GLN A 817 -5.81 7.02 -30.02
C GLN A 817 -5.55 7.18 -31.53
N HIS A 818 -4.88 8.25 -31.97
CA HIS A 818 -4.66 8.56 -33.38
C HIS A 818 -3.54 7.77 -34.07
N ILE A 819 -2.65 7.10 -33.32
CA ILE A 819 -1.54 6.33 -33.89
C ILE A 819 -2.05 4.99 -34.46
N LYS A 820 -1.81 4.73 -35.74
CA LYS A 820 -2.03 3.42 -36.38
C LYS A 820 -0.83 2.49 -36.13
N PHE A 821 -1.02 1.17 -36.22
CA PHE A 821 0.03 0.16 -36.01
C PHE A 821 0.74 0.20 -34.63
N LYS A 822 0.03 0.57 -33.56
CA LYS A 822 0.59 0.68 -32.19
C LYS A 822 1.38 -0.53 -31.71
N LYS A 823 1.00 -1.75 -32.13
CA LYS A 823 1.70 -2.99 -31.77
C LYS A 823 3.13 -3.02 -32.31
N PHE A 824 3.34 -2.52 -33.54
CA PHE A 824 4.65 -2.46 -34.18
C PHE A 824 5.57 -1.47 -33.47
N PHE A 825 5.11 -0.23 -33.25
CA PHE A 825 5.89 0.76 -32.48
C PHE A 825 6.19 0.31 -31.05
N ARG A 826 5.24 -0.36 -30.38
CA ARG A 826 5.47 -0.93 -29.05
C ARG A 826 6.58 -1.99 -29.07
N LEU A 827 6.65 -2.82 -30.11
CA LEU A 827 7.71 -3.81 -30.26
C LEU A 827 9.07 -3.13 -30.42
N ILE A 828 9.19 -2.16 -31.33
CA ILE A 828 10.44 -1.41 -31.57
C ILE A 828 10.96 -0.76 -30.28
N TYR A 829 10.10 -0.05 -29.55
CA TYR A 829 10.52 0.66 -28.32
C TYR A 829 10.90 -0.26 -27.16
N ILE A 830 10.55 -1.55 -27.21
CA ILE A 830 10.91 -2.53 -26.17
C ILE A 830 12.24 -3.23 -26.49
N ILE A 831 12.64 -3.31 -27.77
CA ILE A 831 13.85 -4.05 -28.20
C ILE A 831 15.10 -3.73 -27.36
N PRO A 832 15.43 -2.46 -27.06
CA PRO A 832 16.66 -2.14 -26.32
C PRO A 832 16.73 -2.76 -24.92
N TRP A 833 15.59 -3.06 -24.31
CA TRP A 833 15.52 -3.78 -23.03
C TRP A 833 15.34 -5.29 -23.19
N ALA A 834 14.82 -5.76 -24.33
CA ALA A 834 14.66 -7.18 -24.62
C ALA A 834 16.01 -7.88 -24.84
N ILE A 835 17.00 -7.16 -25.39
CA ILE A 835 18.36 -7.65 -25.58
C ILE A 835 19.17 -7.44 -24.28
N PRO A 836 19.92 -8.44 -23.78
CA PRO A 836 20.76 -8.28 -22.60
C PRO A 836 21.73 -7.11 -22.72
N ALA A 837 21.71 -6.21 -21.72
CA ALA A 837 22.44 -4.94 -21.78
C ALA A 837 23.95 -5.09 -22.01
N PHE A 838 24.60 -6.12 -21.44
CA PHE A 838 26.04 -6.31 -21.59
C PHE A 838 26.46 -6.57 -23.06
N VAL A 839 25.68 -7.38 -23.80
CA VAL A 839 25.92 -7.65 -25.23
C VAL A 839 25.82 -6.35 -26.01
N THR A 840 24.76 -5.59 -25.76
CA THR A 840 24.51 -4.34 -26.47
C THR A 840 25.54 -3.27 -26.18
N ILE A 841 26.03 -3.17 -24.93
CA ILE A 841 27.07 -2.20 -24.56
C ILE A 841 28.40 -2.53 -25.22
N ILE A 842 28.80 -3.82 -25.24
CA ILE A 842 30.04 -4.24 -25.90
C ILE A 842 29.96 -4.03 -27.42
N PHE A 843 28.81 -4.33 -28.03
CA PHE A 843 28.55 -4.05 -29.44
C PHE A 843 28.60 -2.55 -29.77
N LEU A 844 27.97 -1.71 -28.94
CA LEU A 844 28.06 -0.26 -29.12
C LEU A 844 29.49 0.25 -28.94
N LYS A 845 30.27 -0.33 -28.01
CA LYS A 845 31.68 0.00 -27.86
C LYS A 845 32.47 -0.26 -29.13
N SER A 846 32.27 -1.40 -29.81
CA SER A 846 32.96 -1.70 -31.08
C SER A 846 32.56 -0.74 -32.20
N ILE A 847 31.29 -0.30 -32.23
CA ILE A 847 30.81 0.68 -33.21
C ILE A 847 31.48 2.06 -33.07
N PHE A 848 31.86 2.45 -31.85
CA PHE A 848 32.47 3.76 -31.55
C PHE A 848 34.01 3.68 -31.38
N GLN A 849 34.66 2.61 -31.83
CA GLN A 849 36.13 2.52 -31.82
C GLN A 849 36.78 3.59 -32.70
N ALA A 850 38.06 3.86 -32.45
CA ALA A 850 38.81 4.91 -33.16
C ALA A 850 39.10 4.58 -34.64
N ASP A 851 38.85 3.35 -35.06
CA ASP A 851 39.17 2.88 -36.41
C ASP A 851 38.27 3.51 -37.47
N ASN A 852 38.84 3.79 -38.64
CA ASN A 852 38.10 4.31 -39.80
C ASN A 852 37.01 3.32 -40.25
N ASP A 853 37.25 2.02 -40.08
CA ASP A 853 36.31 0.94 -40.42
C ASP A 853 35.23 0.72 -39.36
N SER A 854 35.32 1.38 -38.19
CA SER A 854 34.24 1.33 -37.21
C SER A 854 32.95 1.89 -37.80
N LEU A 855 31.83 1.25 -37.48
CA LEU A 855 30.54 1.50 -38.16
C LEU A 855 30.15 2.99 -38.21
N VAL A 856 30.34 3.73 -37.11
CA VAL A 856 30.00 5.16 -37.07
C VAL A 856 31.00 6.00 -37.86
N ASN A 857 32.31 5.77 -37.71
CA ASN A 857 33.31 6.54 -38.46
C ASN A 857 33.17 6.28 -39.97
N ASN A 858 33.01 5.02 -40.39
CA ASN A 858 32.84 4.63 -41.78
C ASN A 858 31.62 5.33 -42.42
N ILE A 859 30.47 5.32 -41.73
CA ILE A 859 29.28 6.04 -42.19
C ILE A 859 29.53 7.56 -42.30
N LEU A 860 30.16 8.17 -41.30
CA LEU A 860 30.41 9.62 -41.31
C LEU A 860 31.45 10.04 -42.37
N ILE A 861 32.45 9.19 -42.64
CA ILE A 861 33.44 9.38 -43.70
C ILE A 861 32.77 9.29 -45.07
N ASN A 862 31.96 8.24 -45.30
CA ASN A 862 31.25 8.04 -46.56
C ASN A 862 30.21 9.13 -46.84
N LEU A 863 29.61 9.71 -45.80
CA LEU A 863 28.72 10.87 -45.91
C LEU A 863 29.46 12.21 -46.09
N GLY A 864 30.80 12.21 -46.09
CA GLY A 864 31.62 13.41 -46.22
C GLY A 864 31.57 14.37 -45.01
N ILE A 865 31.04 13.91 -43.87
CA ILE A 865 30.90 14.72 -42.64
C ILE A 865 32.24 14.84 -41.92
N ILE A 866 33.07 13.80 -41.96
CA ILE A 866 34.42 13.77 -41.35
C ILE A 866 35.43 13.23 -42.36
N LYS A 867 36.69 13.68 -42.28
CA LYS A 867 37.76 13.23 -43.18
C LYS A 867 38.51 12.00 -42.65
N ASN A 868 38.70 11.93 -41.33
CA ASN A 868 39.40 10.84 -40.64
C ASN A 868 38.54 10.34 -39.47
N GLY A 869 38.73 9.09 -39.06
CA GLY A 869 38.05 8.48 -37.92
C GLY A 869 38.28 9.25 -36.62
N ILE A 870 37.20 9.47 -35.87
CA ILE A 870 37.25 10.16 -34.58
C ILE A 870 37.47 9.13 -33.48
N ASN A 871 38.48 9.34 -32.64
CA ASN A 871 38.62 8.59 -31.40
C ASN A 871 37.68 9.14 -30.32
N TYR A 872 36.50 8.55 -30.21
CA TYR A 872 35.46 8.94 -29.24
C TYR A 872 35.83 8.69 -27.76
N PHE A 873 36.88 7.89 -27.51
CA PHE A 873 37.38 7.56 -26.18
C PHE A 873 38.56 8.46 -25.74
N SER A 874 39.06 9.34 -26.61
CA SER A 874 40.20 10.21 -26.29
C SER A 874 39.81 11.43 -25.42
N ASN A 875 38.61 11.99 -25.63
CA ASN A 875 38.13 13.19 -24.94
C ASN A 875 37.07 12.85 -23.89
N ILE A 876 37.30 13.28 -22.64
CA ILE A 876 36.40 13.07 -21.49
C ILE A 876 34.97 13.52 -21.81
N HIS A 877 34.78 14.70 -22.39
CA HIS A 877 33.45 15.25 -22.65
C HIS A 877 32.69 14.44 -23.71
N THR A 878 33.39 13.99 -24.76
CA THR A 878 32.83 13.16 -25.82
C THR A 878 32.38 11.80 -25.28
N THR A 879 33.23 11.13 -24.50
CA THR A 879 32.89 9.83 -23.90
C THR A 879 31.74 9.96 -22.90
N ARG A 880 31.73 11.03 -22.08
CA ARG A 880 30.62 11.35 -21.16
C ARG A 880 29.29 11.56 -21.89
N PHE A 881 29.30 12.27 -23.01
CA PHE A 881 28.12 12.49 -23.83
C PHE A 881 27.58 11.17 -24.40
N LEU A 882 28.45 10.35 -24.99
CA LEU A 882 28.07 9.04 -25.53
C LEU A 882 27.48 8.12 -24.47
N LEU A 883 28.06 8.08 -23.27
CA LEU A 883 27.51 7.31 -22.15
C LEU A 883 26.07 7.71 -21.84
N ILE A 884 25.76 9.01 -21.81
CA ILE A 884 24.41 9.51 -21.52
C ILE A 884 23.45 9.10 -22.64
N VAL A 885 23.86 9.21 -23.90
CA VAL A 885 23.05 8.83 -25.07
C VAL A 885 22.74 7.34 -25.06
N ILE A 886 23.76 6.50 -24.90
CA ILE A 886 23.62 5.04 -24.85
C ILE A 886 22.74 4.63 -23.67
N GLN A 887 22.94 5.22 -22.49
CA GLN A 887 22.10 4.94 -21.33
C GLN A 887 20.64 5.37 -21.53
N THR A 888 20.42 6.49 -22.24
CA THR A 888 19.07 6.94 -22.61
C THR A 888 18.41 5.92 -23.51
N TRP A 889 19.11 5.44 -24.54
CA TRP A 889 18.63 4.42 -25.45
C TRP A 889 18.38 3.06 -24.78
N LEU A 890 19.21 2.64 -23.82
CA LEU A 890 18.95 1.40 -23.07
C LEU A 890 17.81 1.55 -22.05
N GLY A 891 17.79 2.67 -21.32
CA GLY A 891 16.91 2.84 -20.16
C GLY A 891 15.46 3.24 -20.51
N HIS A 892 15.25 3.95 -21.62
CA HIS A 892 13.93 4.49 -21.94
C HIS A 892 12.85 3.41 -22.12
N SER A 893 13.21 2.21 -22.62
CA SER A 893 12.32 1.08 -22.84
C SER A 893 11.65 0.58 -21.56
N TYR A 894 12.41 0.56 -20.44
CA TYR A 894 11.88 0.19 -19.13
C TYR A 894 10.84 1.22 -18.65
N ILE A 895 11.18 2.51 -18.72
CA ILE A 895 10.26 3.59 -18.33
C ILE A 895 9.02 3.61 -19.24
N PHE A 896 9.21 3.42 -20.54
CA PHE A 896 8.14 3.31 -21.53
C PHE A 896 7.11 2.23 -21.15
N LEU A 897 7.59 1.03 -20.79
CA LEU A 897 6.73 -0.09 -20.42
C LEU A 897 5.96 0.19 -19.12
N LEU A 898 6.65 0.73 -18.11
CA LEU A 898 6.04 1.09 -16.83
C LEU A 898 4.95 2.17 -16.96
N ILE A 899 5.24 3.23 -17.71
CA ILE A 899 4.28 4.33 -17.92
C ILE A 899 3.09 3.85 -18.74
N THR A 900 3.33 3.01 -19.75
CA THR A 900 2.26 2.41 -20.55
C THR A 900 1.31 1.57 -19.69
N GLY A 901 1.83 0.77 -18.75
CA GLY A 901 1.01 0.01 -17.81
C GLY A 901 0.20 0.91 -16.87
N ASN A 902 0.83 1.94 -16.31
CA ASN A 902 0.14 2.88 -15.42
C ASN A 902 -0.91 3.74 -16.13
N LEU A 903 -0.65 4.19 -17.36
CA LEU A 903 -1.62 4.90 -18.19
C LEU A 903 -2.90 4.08 -18.42
N GLN A 904 -2.76 2.76 -18.59
CA GLN A 904 -3.90 1.84 -18.79
C GLN A 904 -4.74 1.62 -17.52
N SER A 905 -4.20 1.94 -16.34
CA SER A 905 -4.93 1.83 -15.07
C SER A 905 -5.90 3.00 -14.80
N ILE A 906 -5.72 4.13 -15.50
CA ILE A 906 -6.57 5.32 -15.33
C ILE A 906 -7.91 5.06 -16.04
N SER A 907 -9.02 5.11 -15.30
CA SER A 907 -10.35 4.90 -15.89
C SER A 907 -10.65 5.94 -16.97
N LYS A 908 -11.29 5.49 -18.05
CA LYS A 908 -11.75 6.38 -19.14
C LYS A 908 -12.82 7.36 -18.67
N ASP A 909 -13.62 6.96 -17.68
CA ASP A 909 -14.72 7.76 -17.12
C ASP A 909 -14.21 9.12 -16.58
N VAL A 910 -12.98 9.17 -16.06
CA VAL A 910 -12.37 10.42 -15.56
C VAL A 910 -12.09 11.41 -16.69
N TYR A 911 -11.68 10.91 -17.87
CA TYR A 911 -11.45 11.74 -19.04
C TYR A 911 -12.76 12.17 -19.70
N GLU A 912 -13.79 11.32 -19.66
CA GLU A 912 -15.13 11.65 -20.14
C GLU A 912 -15.76 12.74 -19.26
N ALA A 913 -15.72 12.58 -17.93
CA ALA A 913 -16.18 13.60 -16.98
C ALA A 913 -15.44 14.94 -17.19
N ALA A 914 -14.12 14.92 -17.32
CA ALA A 914 -13.34 16.13 -17.58
C ALA A 914 -13.68 16.79 -18.92
N SER A 915 -14.03 15.99 -19.94
CA SER A 915 -14.45 16.50 -21.24
C SER A 915 -15.83 17.18 -21.15
N ILE A 916 -16.75 16.61 -20.36
CA ILE A 916 -18.05 17.20 -20.04
C ILE A 916 -17.87 18.53 -19.30
N ASP A 917 -16.90 18.61 -18.39
CA ASP A 917 -16.52 19.84 -17.66
C ASP A 917 -15.74 20.87 -18.53
N GLY A 918 -15.61 20.63 -19.85
CA GLY A 918 -14.95 21.55 -20.78
C GLY A 918 -13.42 21.55 -20.72
N ALA A 919 -12.78 20.55 -20.07
CA ALA A 919 -11.33 20.45 -20.03
C ALA A 919 -10.77 20.01 -21.40
N ASN A 920 -9.97 20.86 -22.04
CA ASN A 920 -9.26 20.52 -23.26
C ASN A 920 -8.12 19.50 -23.01
N LYS A 921 -7.59 18.86 -24.07
CA LYS A 921 -6.55 17.80 -23.95
C LYS A 921 -5.31 18.23 -23.16
N LYS A 922 -4.86 19.48 -23.29
CA LYS A 922 -3.71 20.02 -22.52
C LYS A 922 -4.03 20.09 -21.02
N ARG A 923 -5.25 20.52 -20.67
CA ARG A 923 -5.76 20.60 -19.31
C ARG A 923 -6.02 19.23 -18.70
N GLN A 924 -6.57 18.29 -19.48
CA GLN A 924 -6.68 16.88 -19.09
C GLN A 924 -5.30 16.28 -18.81
N PHE A 925 -4.30 16.55 -19.66
CA PHE A 925 -2.94 16.08 -19.43
C PHE A 925 -2.32 16.67 -18.16
N SER A 926 -2.34 18.00 -17.99
CA SER A 926 -1.66 18.67 -16.87
C SER A 926 -2.38 18.55 -15.52
N GLN A 927 -3.71 18.44 -15.52
CA GLN A 927 -4.53 18.38 -14.30
C GLN A 927 -4.96 16.97 -13.89
N ILE A 928 -4.99 16.01 -14.83
CA ILE A 928 -5.45 14.64 -14.57
C ILE A 928 -4.33 13.64 -14.83
N THR A 929 -3.88 13.51 -16.09
CA THR A 929 -2.94 12.45 -16.47
C THR A 929 -1.61 12.58 -15.73
N LEU A 930 -0.96 13.73 -15.82
CA LEU A 930 0.38 13.95 -15.25
C LEU A 930 0.37 13.87 -13.72
N PRO A 931 -0.57 14.48 -12.96
CA PRO A 931 -0.61 14.33 -11.50
C PRO A 931 -0.86 12.89 -11.04
N ILE A 932 -1.78 12.17 -11.69
CA ILE A 932 -2.08 10.77 -11.36
C ILE A 932 -0.86 9.88 -11.65
N LEU A 933 -0.23 10.07 -12.82
CA LEU A 933 0.98 9.35 -13.19
C LEU A 933 2.15 9.66 -12.26
N LEU A 934 2.41 10.93 -11.94
CA LEU A 934 3.52 11.30 -11.06
C LEU A 934 3.35 10.69 -9.67
N ASN A 935 2.14 10.67 -9.12
CA ASN A 935 1.89 10.06 -7.81
C ASN A 935 2.13 8.55 -7.79
N SER A 936 1.69 7.83 -8.84
CA SER A 936 1.89 6.38 -8.93
C SER A 936 3.32 5.99 -9.31
N LEU A 937 4.00 6.81 -10.12
CA LEU A 937 5.35 6.55 -10.63
C LEU A 937 6.46 7.05 -9.70
N MET A 938 6.20 7.98 -8.77
CA MET A 938 7.25 8.59 -7.92
C MET A 938 8.17 7.56 -7.24
N PRO A 939 7.66 6.45 -6.64
CA PRO A 939 8.50 5.38 -6.10
C PRO A 939 9.49 4.81 -7.12
N LEU A 940 9.01 4.59 -8.35
CA LEU A 940 9.78 4.00 -9.44
C LEU A 940 10.79 5.01 -10.01
N LEU A 941 10.41 6.29 -10.12
CA LEU A 941 11.33 7.35 -10.56
C LEU A 941 12.47 7.56 -9.55
N ILE A 942 12.18 7.51 -8.24
CA ILE A 942 13.22 7.52 -7.21
C ILE A 942 14.15 6.31 -7.36
N GLY A 943 13.57 5.12 -7.56
CA GLY A 943 14.32 3.90 -7.85
C GLY A 943 15.23 4.05 -9.09
N GLN A 944 14.74 4.69 -10.16
CA GLN A 944 15.52 4.94 -11.36
C GLN A 944 16.75 5.81 -11.10
N PHE A 945 16.62 6.89 -10.33
CA PHE A 945 17.77 7.73 -9.98
C PHE A 945 18.78 6.99 -9.09
N ILE A 946 18.31 6.17 -8.15
CA ILE A 946 19.19 5.31 -7.33
C ILE A 946 19.94 4.30 -8.20
N PHE A 947 19.25 3.71 -9.19
CA PHE A 947 19.86 2.80 -10.15
C PHE A 947 20.92 3.51 -11.00
N MET A 948 20.65 4.73 -11.50
CA MET A 948 21.62 5.51 -12.28
C MET A 948 22.86 5.88 -11.46
N PHE A 949 22.69 6.25 -10.19
CA PHE A 949 23.79 6.57 -9.27
C PHE A 949 24.76 5.41 -9.08
N ASN A 950 24.25 4.17 -9.13
CA ASN A 950 25.02 2.95 -8.91
C ASN A 950 25.20 2.11 -10.19
N ASN A 951 25.06 2.70 -11.38
CA ASN A 951 25.06 1.96 -12.65
C ASN A 951 26.48 1.60 -13.13
N PHE A 952 27.09 0.64 -12.44
CA PHE A 952 28.44 0.16 -12.70
C PHE A 952 28.62 -0.44 -14.11
N THR A 953 27.62 -1.18 -14.59
CA THR A 953 27.74 -2.03 -15.79
C THR A 953 28.07 -1.24 -17.05
N ILE A 954 27.40 -0.10 -17.28
CA ILE A 954 27.67 0.69 -18.49
C ILE A 954 29.04 1.36 -18.47
N ILE A 955 29.48 1.85 -17.30
CA ILE A 955 30.78 2.51 -17.17
C ILE A 955 31.91 1.50 -17.36
N SER A 956 31.82 0.34 -16.69
CA SER A 956 32.85 -0.71 -16.77
C SER A 956 32.98 -1.31 -18.17
N LEU A 957 31.87 -1.60 -18.84
CA LEU A 957 31.90 -2.27 -20.14
C LEU A 957 32.19 -1.30 -21.29
N PHE A 958 31.60 -0.10 -21.30
CA PHE A 958 31.76 0.84 -22.40
C PHE A 958 33.09 1.59 -22.34
N SER A 959 33.34 2.34 -21.26
CA SER A 959 34.52 3.21 -21.15
C SER A 959 35.63 2.68 -20.24
N GLY A 960 35.35 1.69 -19.37
CA GLY A 960 36.29 1.26 -18.32
C GLY A 960 36.64 2.39 -17.32
N GLY A 961 35.81 3.44 -17.27
CA GLY A 961 36.07 4.68 -16.52
C GLY A 961 36.92 5.72 -17.25
N GLY A 962 37.53 5.39 -18.39
CA GLY A 962 38.38 6.31 -19.17
C GLY A 962 37.62 7.43 -19.91
N PRO A 963 38.33 8.35 -20.58
CA PRO A 963 39.80 8.51 -20.58
C PRO A 963 40.35 9.03 -19.24
N ALA A 964 41.65 8.82 -19.00
CA ALA A 964 42.32 9.32 -17.80
C ALA A 964 42.35 10.86 -17.76
N TYR A 965 42.42 11.44 -16.56
CA TYR A 965 42.69 12.87 -16.42
C TYR A 965 44.13 13.18 -16.83
N SER A 966 44.37 14.37 -17.38
CA SER A 966 45.73 14.84 -17.70
C SER A 966 46.65 14.87 -16.47
N GLN A 967 46.08 15.08 -15.29
CA GLN A 967 46.76 14.98 -13.99
C GLN A 967 45.95 14.06 -13.06
N PRO A 968 46.20 12.73 -13.11
CA PRO A 968 45.55 11.78 -12.22
C PRO A 968 46.16 11.85 -10.82
N THR A 969 45.37 11.54 -9.79
CA THR A 969 45.90 11.40 -8.42
C THR A 969 46.40 9.97 -8.18
N VAL A 970 46.96 9.73 -6.99
CA VAL A 970 47.35 8.39 -6.49
C VAL A 970 46.17 7.42 -6.42
N PHE A 971 44.92 7.91 -6.44
CA PHE A 971 43.70 7.08 -6.42
C PHE A 971 43.19 6.68 -7.81
N LEU A 972 43.90 7.05 -8.89
CA LEU A 972 43.64 6.62 -10.27
C LEU A 972 42.18 6.83 -10.73
N GLU A 973 41.55 7.93 -10.31
CA GLU A 973 40.23 8.28 -10.84
C GLU A 973 40.32 8.66 -12.32
N ALA A 974 39.34 8.24 -13.12
CA ALA A 974 39.30 8.57 -14.54
C ALA A 974 38.03 9.37 -14.92
N GLY A 975 38.03 9.95 -16.12
CA GLY A 975 37.09 10.99 -16.53
C GLY A 975 35.63 10.57 -16.56
N THR A 976 35.31 9.29 -16.74
CA THR A 976 33.92 8.80 -16.75
C THR A 976 33.56 7.95 -15.53
N ASP A 977 34.49 7.78 -14.59
CA ASP A 977 34.24 6.98 -13.40
C ASP A 977 33.14 7.60 -12.52
N ILE A 978 32.14 6.79 -12.20
CA ILE A 978 31.16 7.08 -11.16
C ILE A 978 31.63 6.46 -9.85
N MET A 979 31.02 6.85 -8.72
CA MET A 979 31.44 6.39 -7.39
C MET A 979 31.69 4.88 -7.31
N ILE A 980 30.74 4.07 -7.78
CA ILE A 980 30.87 2.62 -7.70
C ILE A 980 31.95 2.05 -8.62
N SER A 981 32.20 2.64 -9.80
CA SER A 981 33.25 2.16 -10.71
C SER A 981 34.64 2.54 -10.23
N TRP A 982 34.79 3.73 -9.65
CA TRP A 982 36.03 4.15 -9.00
C TRP A 982 36.35 3.31 -7.76
N ILE A 983 35.36 3.09 -6.89
CA ILE A 983 35.48 2.18 -5.73
C ILE A 983 35.94 0.79 -6.17
N PHE A 984 35.35 0.25 -7.25
CA PHE A 984 35.74 -1.05 -7.76
C PHE A 984 37.22 -1.08 -8.17
N LYS A 985 37.74 -0.03 -8.84
CA LYS A 985 39.18 0.08 -9.16
C LYS A 985 40.06 0.06 -7.90
N LEU A 986 39.64 0.73 -6.82
CA LEU A 986 40.35 0.72 -5.54
C LEU A 986 40.46 -0.70 -4.92
N THR A 987 39.55 -1.61 -5.27
CA THR A 987 39.58 -3.00 -4.76
C THR A 987 40.42 -3.95 -5.61
N GLN A 988 40.79 -3.59 -6.84
CA GLN A 988 41.52 -4.47 -7.77
C GLN A 988 43.04 -4.54 -7.52
N GLY A 989 43.55 -3.92 -6.45
CA GLY A 989 44.98 -3.91 -6.14
C GLY A 989 45.84 -3.00 -7.04
N THR A 990 45.26 -2.36 -8.06
CA THR A 990 45.94 -1.34 -8.90
C THR A 990 46.36 -0.11 -8.09
N VAL A 991 45.57 0.23 -7.06
CA VAL A 991 45.88 1.27 -6.09
C VAL A 991 46.52 0.60 -4.86
N GLN A 992 47.84 0.74 -4.74
CA GLN A 992 48.68 0.11 -3.70
C GLN A 992 48.67 0.93 -2.39
N ILE A 993 47.49 1.10 -1.81
CA ILE A 993 47.32 1.76 -0.50
C ILE A 993 47.08 0.69 0.56
N ASP A 994 47.72 0.82 1.73
CA ASP A 994 47.47 -0.08 2.84
C ASP A 994 46.00 0.00 3.31
N GLY A 995 45.34 -1.16 3.37
CA GLY A 995 43.92 -1.28 3.64
C GLY A 995 43.02 -0.80 2.49
N ASN A 996 43.48 -0.81 1.23
CA ASN A 996 42.70 -0.34 0.06
C ASN A 996 41.28 -0.94 -0.03
N THR A 997 41.07 -2.22 0.26
CA THR A 997 39.73 -2.82 0.23
C THR A 997 38.85 -2.35 1.39
N ALA A 998 39.41 -2.17 2.58
CA ALA A 998 38.70 -1.56 3.71
C ALA A 998 38.36 -0.09 3.44
N PHE A 999 39.29 0.66 2.83
CA PHE A 999 39.09 2.03 2.38
C PHE A 999 37.98 2.14 1.31
N ALA A 1000 38.01 1.28 0.31
CA ALA A 1000 36.97 1.19 -0.72
C ALA A 1000 35.61 0.84 -0.09
N SER A 1001 35.58 -0.09 0.87
CA SER A 1001 34.37 -0.42 1.63
C SER A 1001 33.81 0.78 2.40
N ALA A 1002 34.68 1.62 2.98
CA ALA A 1002 34.26 2.87 3.62
C ALA A 1002 33.60 3.84 2.62
N LEU A 1003 34.15 3.95 1.40
CA LEU A 1003 33.55 4.74 0.32
C LEU A 1003 32.22 4.13 -0.19
N VAL A 1004 32.06 2.80 -0.21
CA VAL A 1004 30.78 2.13 -0.50
C VAL A 1004 29.72 2.55 0.50
N ILE A 1005 30.06 2.60 1.79
CA ILE A 1005 29.12 3.01 2.85
C ILE A 1005 28.72 4.47 2.67
N LEU A 1006 29.66 5.34 2.34
CA LEU A 1006 29.37 6.75 2.04
C LEU A 1006 28.43 6.88 0.82
N SER A 1007 28.76 6.21 -0.28
CA SER A 1007 27.95 6.19 -1.51
C SER A 1007 26.54 5.64 -1.26
N SER A 1008 26.45 4.53 -0.52
CA SER A 1008 25.19 3.90 -0.13
C SER A 1008 24.37 4.78 0.80
N SER A 1009 25.00 5.47 1.75
CA SER A 1009 24.32 6.39 2.68
C SER A 1009 23.68 7.56 1.93
N ILE A 1010 24.36 8.08 0.90
CA ILE A 1010 23.80 9.14 0.03
C ILE A 1010 22.58 8.59 -0.75
N SER A 1011 22.72 7.41 -1.37
CA SER A 1011 21.63 6.76 -2.10
C SER A 1011 20.42 6.47 -1.21
N VAL A 1012 20.64 5.90 -0.03
CA VAL A 1012 19.62 5.57 0.98
C VAL A 1012 18.98 6.84 1.55
N GLY A 1013 19.77 7.88 1.83
CA GLY A 1013 19.25 9.16 2.30
C GLY A 1013 18.30 9.81 1.28
N PHE A 1014 18.69 9.80 0.00
CA PHE A 1014 17.83 10.27 -1.09
C PHE A 1014 16.55 9.43 -1.21
N ALA A 1015 16.68 8.10 -1.16
CA ALA A 1015 15.56 7.18 -1.20
C ALA A 1015 14.58 7.44 -0.04
N ALA A 1016 15.09 7.47 1.19
CA ALA A 1016 14.30 7.66 2.40
C ALA A 1016 13.56 9.00 2.37
N TYR A 1017 14.22 10.08 1.97
CA TYR A 1017 13.59 11.39 1.80
C TYR A 1017 12.48 11.35 0.74
N GLY A 1018 12.75 10.76 -0.43
CA GLY A 1018 11.79 10.63 -1.52
C GLY A 1018 10.54 9.83 -1.12
N PHE A 1019 10.74 8.65 -0.52
CA PHE A 1019 9.65 7.79 -0.04
C PHE A 1019 8.86 8.45 1.10
N ALA A 1020 9.54 9.04 2.10
CA ALA A 1020 8.87 9.70 3.22
C ALA A 1020 7.99 10.88 2.77
N LYS A 1021 8.46 11.66 1.79
CA LYS A 1021 7.69 12.76 1.20
C LYS A 1021 6.49 12.25 0.42
N ASN A 1022 6.62 11.11 -0.28
CA ASN A 1022 5.50 10.50 -1.00
C ASN A 1022 4.43 9.97 -0.04
N ILE A 1023 4.82 9.27 1.03
CA ILE A 1023 3.89 8.78 2.05
C ILE A 1023 3.11 9.94 2.71
N LYS A 1024 3.77 11.07 2.99
CA LYS A 1024 3.10 12.27 3.51
C LYS A 1024 2.06 12.85 2.54
N LYS A 1025 2.32 12.77 1.22
CA LYS A 1025 1.39 13.24 0.19
C LYS A 1025 0.23 12.29 -0.05
N GLY A 1026 0.41 10.98 0.09
CA GLY A 1026 -0.68 10.01 -0.07
C GLY A 1026 -1.69 10.00 1.09
N ASN A 1027 -1.32 10.57 2.24
CA ASN A 1027 -2.18 10.71 3.42
C ASN A 1027 -2.92 12.06 3.51
N ASN A 1028 -2.58 13.02 2.64
CA ASN A 1028 -3.23 14.33 2.52
C ASN A 1028 -4.04 14.38 1.22
#